data_AF-A0A4T0BZP3-F1
#
_entry.id   AF-A0A4T0BZP3-F1
#
_cell.length_a   1.000
_cell.length_b   1.000
_cell.length_c   1.000
_cell.angle_alpha   90.00
_cell.angle_beta   90.00
_cell.angle_gamma   90.00
#
_symmetry.space_group_name_H-M   'P 1'
#
loop_
_entity.id
_entity.type
_entity.pdbx_description
1 polymer ?
#
loop_
_entity_poly.entity_id
_entity_poly.type
_entity_poly.pdbx_seq_one_letter_code
_entity_poly.pdbx_strand_id
1 'polypeptide(L)'
;MKDKFLDRMKDVKILESRSGEFAKPKVMMLVPDQYKDEDGTPLLTPTNDRYLSTKYDPNHVSSLVTQALDGKKFFEILKNYVMKQSEEFRSRPDAWHGRVSTVLMVEQKQFNLDELLILPIVPLDDGLWIPAKSRVKLTYSRAATRNTPPVAFYLPRSDANIVIPKGVSLSIVEHNASRNEERRSFLRRIGAQDLDYEDVLQGIIKQHRESMSNADVDLLLSHAQYVFSMPSASKMAQNLSTILWLADSRGEQFRGIELHMDNPFKVPVSQIFAQTPTVIRFIHPKYLGAYQGNVELRTRWLAWLRECLGVHDVPRLANKMNKGLSAEFEWLVNNLPSVQWLACIRVNWEDYHLSKAPKLGDVRIPSDEVRSRIGSLVVDCTDGRRAKLKDTILPTLRSAVMTIQHMGFHFLDVKDEQHNDWTKLSTFGVITHRDLDFCLKLLMKFPETGMIPDKMTVIKLYRDIHNFCEPSMVARERTRTAFRDLPLIFLPESAQWVHLQSCVWEAPPCLRRIRPIAHIYGPAQSFFKNILSLQDAGIGDFVNELLAHENNTPSVVQIKELLLELSSRINPRLTYDLKTLENSRIFPVKNTQKQLVLVPGSDPKWFIPDGKNLSVSFSGMVHLLDFGLGDQKRLEPLLEKMGIWGKHLSHLVTKREVVEGMAQATKDVSHTRRFQVKAHYLLCLTNPAEKYIMKPLLESIEIWAVESIKVHRSIRLDNQEICGKPLPANIMLGKDQRVFAPIQDLEDNSLNHYELSEKLVTLCKLEKVPKELVLGILTTSSTQQIEDMLEEHGVIFDKVELQKLTNNIIGGLVGAASSSRRVSAQQTPPGMVSDNDSSSSGDSDSSSLADLKAIGFRVKLARKIKPVSASRANGQNHSVRPRFRPEPSSDENDTEQFLGDGDWDKGTAPMSNHAAPYRRSAKSSDGFSYQEKSNNFGNKLAMSDEDINDIDSEESEIVTDTMQRAQASEYRKLFSASETSYEDPQVIRIGEQGEMKMYGFFKNLLGDYFTDDMWTSHASAKYTDQTFDGDDSQFADFTIRDLSGRFTDWLVERGCKQPKEWLGKNGKDSITYSIEVKATYGPRTEPFHISQNQIDMAKEQRLQGDAVPQKVYVVMRVSNLAGSGHSGSAQVHPIVVAWISENTFDVKKRAISAATYNVIVQIGSVISSQIYRKDDAPYYYRGKCNVLLAGIPLALLDEKEPEQSGEVETEA
;
A
#
# COMPACT_ATOMS: atom_id res chain seq x y z
N MET A 1 -89.32 -13.63 -46.94
CA MET A 1 -89.49 -14.53 -48.12
C MET A 1 -88.32 -14.33 -49.08
N LYS A 2 -88.08 -13.09 -49.52
CA LYS A 2 -86.90 -12.62 -50.27
C LYS A 2 -85.59 -13.33 -49.89
N ASP A 3 -85.35 -13.49 -48.60
CA ASP A 3 -84.11 -14.00 -48.00
C ASP A 3 -83.91 -15.49 -48.30
N LYS A 4 -84.96 -16.31 -48.13
CA LYS A 4 -84.96 -17.73 -48.52
C LYS A 4 -84.82 -17.93 -50.04
N PHE A 5 -85.24 -16.96 -50.84
CA PHE A 5 -85.01 -16.98 -52.29
C PHE A 5 -83.56 -16.65 -52.62
N LEU A 6 -83.01 -15.54 -52.09
CA LEU A 6 -81.61 -15.15 -52.29
C LEU A 6 -80.64 -16.25 -51.83
N ASP A 7 -80.88 -16.86 -50.66
CA ASP A 7 -80.01 -17.90 -50.11
C ASP A 7 -80.02 -19.19 -50.95
N ARG A 8 -81.17 -19.53 -51.57
CA ARG A 8 -81.26 -20.62 -52.55
C ARG A 8 -80.56 -20.25 -53.87
N MET A 9 -80.67 -19.00 -54.33
CA MET A 9 -80.03 -18.50 -55.55
C MET A 9 -78.49 -18.52 -55.43
N LYS A 10 -77.93 -18.30 -54.24
CA LYS A 10 -76.48 -18.45 -53.97
C LYS A 10 -75.93 -19.85 -54.29
N ASP A 11 -76.78 -20.87 -54.36
CA ASP A 11 -76.41 -22.28 -54.60
C ASP A 11 -76.72 -22.80 -56.01
N VAL A 12 -77.24 -21.97 -56.92
CA VAL A 12 -77.50 -22.33 -58.32
C VAL A 12 -76.43 -21.69 -59.22
N LYS A 13 -76.02 -22.36 -60.31
CA LYS A 13 -75.08 -21.78 -61.29
C LYS A 13 -75.79 -20.70 -62.11
N ILE A 14 -75.69 -19.43 -61.70
CA ILE A 14 -76.44 -18.30 -62.29
C ILE A 14 -75.61 -17.06 -62.62
N LEU A 15 -74.35 -16.98 -62.17
CA LEU A 15 -73.45 -15.86 -62.49
C LEU A 15 -72.30 -16.36 -63.36
N GLU A 16 -72.03 -15.62 -64.43
CA GLU A 16 -70.87 -15.83 -65.29
C GLU A 16 -69.59 -15.37 -64.57
N SER A 17 -68.56 -16.20 -64.60
CA SER A 17 -67.19 -15.83 -64.20
C SER A 17 -66.42 -15.20 -65.36
N ARG A 18 -65.32 -14.53 -65.07
CA ARG A 18 -64.49 -13.85 -66.10
C ARG A 18 -63.96 -14.82 -67.18
N SER A 19 -63.84 -16.11 -66.86
CA SER A 19 -63.53 -17.20 -67.80
C SER A 19 -64.71 -17.68 -68.67
N GLY A 20 -65.90 -17.10 -68.51
CA GLY A 20 -67.13 -17.49 -69.22
C GLY A 20 -67.91 -18.64 -68.57
N GLU A 21 -67.39 -19.30 -67.54
CA GLU A 21 -68.14 -20.36 -66.86
C GLU A 21 -69.26 -19.82 -65.96
N PHE A 22 -70.46 -20.39 -66.05
CA PHE A 22 -71.51 -20.17 -65.05
C PHE A 22 -71.23 -20.93 -63.75
N ALA A 23 -71.19 -20.18 -62.65
CA ALA A 23 -70.86 -20.66 -61.31
C ALA A 23 -71.88 -20.21 -60.25
N LYS A 24 -71.80 -20.82 -59.06
CA LYS A 24 -72.70 -20.53 -57.93
C LYS A 24 -72.25 -19.23 -57.24
N PRO A 25 -73.13 -18.24 -56.97
CA PRO A 25 -72.71 -16.99 -56.33
C PRO A 25 -71.91 -17.16 -55.03
N LYS A 26 -72.18 -18.20 -54.23
CA LYS A 26 -71.41 -18.48 -53.00
C LYS A 26 -69.93 -18.87 -53.20
N VAL A 27 -69.54 -19.31 -54.40
CA VAL A 27 -68.14 -19.62 -54.75
C VAL A 27 -67.53 -18.58 -55.70
N MET A 28 -68.29 -17.55 -56.07
CA MET A 28 -67.84 -16.42 -56.86
C MET A 28 -67.17 -15.38 -55.97
N MET A 29 -66.30 -14.57 -56.55
CA MET A 29 -65.51 -13.58 -55.83
C MET A 29 -65.46 -12.25 -56.57
N LEU A 30 -65.72 -11.16 -55.85
CA LEU A 30 -65.48 -9.80 -56.32
C LEU A 30 -63.98 -9.47 -56.22
N VAL A 31 -63.45 -8.71 -57.17
CA VAL A 31 -62.08 -8.17 -57.11
C VAL A 31 -62.16 -6.67 -56.83
N PRO A 32 -61.84 -6.20 -55.60
CA PRO A 32 -61.70 -4.78 -55.29
C PRO A 32 -60.60 -4.11 -56.12
N ASP A 33 -60.73 -2.80 -56.38
CA ASP A 33 -59.86 -2.10 -57.35
C ASP A 33 -58.38 -2.05 -56.97
N GLN A 34 -58.07 -2.06 -55.66
CA GLN A 34 -56.71 -2.21 -55.13
C GLN A 34 -55.99 -3.50 -55.59
N TYR A 35 -56.70 -4.52 -56.05
CA TYR A 35 -56.13 -5.78 -56.57
C TYR A 35 -56.10 -5.84 -58.11
N LYS A 36 -56.37 -4.72 -58.79
CA LYS A 36 -56.35 -4.59 -60.24
C LYS A 36 -55.13 -3.82 -60.73
N ASP A 37 -54.77 -4.05 -61.98
CA ASP A 37 -53.80 -3.26 -62.73
C ASP A 37 -54.48 -2.00 -63.32
N GLU A 38 -53.73 -1.18 -64.06
CA GLU A 38 -54.21 0.08 -64.65
C GLU A 38 -55.30 -0.09 -65.71
N ASP A 39 -55.32 -1.23 -66.42
CA ASP A 39 -56.37 -1.60 -67.38
C ASP A 39 -57.65 -2.14 -66.72
N GLY A 40 -57.68 -2.21 -65.38
CA GLY A 40 -58.79 -2.78 -64.62
C GLY A 40 -58.80 -4.32 -64.57
N THR A 41 -57.80 -5.00 -65.09
CA THR A 41 -57.69 -6.46 -64.95
C THR A 41 -57.15 -6.86 -63.57
N PRO A 42 -57.63 -7.95 -62.95
CA PRO A 42 -57.05 -8.49 -61.72
C PRO A 42 -55.57 -8.85 -61.87
N LEU A 43 -54.70 -8.30 -60.99
CA LEU A 43 -53.23 -8.49 -61.02
C LEU A 43 -52.82 -9.98 -60.98
N LEU A 44 -53.59 -10.81 -60.29
CA LEU A 44 -53.35 -12.24 -60.10
C LEU A 44 -54.63 -13.04 -60.33
N THR A 45 -54.53 -14.16 -61.05
CA THR A 45 -55.65 -15.04 -61.40
C THR A 45 -55.49 -16.41 -60.74
N PRO A 46 -56.50 -16.93 -59.99
CA PRO A 46 -56.46 -18.29 -59.48
C PRO A 46 -56.69 -19.31 -60.61
N THR A 47 -56.10 -20.50 -60.49
CA THR A 47 -56.19 -21.58 -61.50
C THR A 47 -57.62 -22.02 -61.82
N ASN A 48 -58.54 -21.88 -60.86
CA ASN A 48 -59.98 -21.93 -61.09
C ASN A 48 -60.51 -20.49 -61.05
N ASP A 49 -60.61 -19.82 -62.20
CA ASP A 49 -61.10 -18.43 -62.24
C ASP A 49 -62.58 -18.37 -61.83
N ARG A 50 -62.80 -17.90 -60.60
CA ARG A 50 -64.11 -17.62 -60.00
C ARG A 50 -64.29 -16.13 -59.70
N TYR A 51 -63.49 -15.27 -60.33
CA TYR A 51 -63.79 -13.85 -60.33
C TYR A 51 -65.06 -13.60 -61.15
N LEU A 52 -65.89 -12.68 -60.67
CA LEU A 52 -67.10 -12.24 -61.37
C LEU A 52 -66.77 -11.66 -62.74
N SER A 53 -67.57 -11.99 -63.76
CA SER A 53 -67.49 -11.37 -65.09
C SER A 53 -67.69 -9.85 -65.01
N THR A 54 -66.86 -9.08 -65.73
CA THR A 54 -66.91 -7.60 -65.76
C THR A 54 -68.19 -7.04 -66.39
N LYS A 55 -69.05 -7.89 -66.96
CA LYS A 55 -70.40 -7.56 -67.45
C LYS A 55 -71.39 -7.23 -66.33
N TYR A 56 -71.06 -7.55 -65.07
CA TYR A 56 -71.92 -7.29 -63.91
C TYR A 56 -71.42 -6.10 -63.09
N ASP A 57 -72.35 -5.20 -62.74
CA ASP A 57 -72.12 -4.20 -61.70
C ASP A 57 -72.04 -4.89 -60.31
N PRO A 58 -70.94 -4.73 -59.56
CA PRO A 58 -70.78 -5.31 -58.22
C PRO A 58 -71.90 -4.93 -57.24
N ASN A 59 -72.46 -3.73 -57.34
CA ASN A 59 -73.51 -3.24 -56.44
C ASN A 59 -74.79 -4.08 -56.61
N HIS A 60 -75.16 -4.39 -57.84
CA HIS A 60 -76.36 -5.17 -58.16
C HIS A 60 -76.27 -6.63 -57.71
N VAL A 61 -75.07 -7.22 -57.67
CA VAL A 61 -74.87 -8.64 -57.26
C VAL A 61 -74.33 -8.83 -55.85
N SER A 62 -74.01 -7.75 -55.13
CA SER A 62 -73.50 -7.74 -53.74
C SER A 62 -74.28 -8.64 -52.76
N SER A 63 -75.61 -8.71 -52.93
CA SER A 63 -76.50 -9.56 -52.10
C SER A 63 -76.40 -11.07 -52.39
N LEU A 64 -75.75 -11.47 -53.48
CA LEU A 64 -75.52 -12.85 -53.91
C LEU A 64 -74.04 -13.25 -53.82
N VAL A 65 -73.12 -12.37 -54.18
CA VAL A 65 -71.66 -12.59 -54.13
C VAL A 65 -71.09 -11.95 -52.87
N THR A 66 -71.10 -12.71 -51.77
CA THR A 66 -70.65 -12.22 -50.45
C THR A 66 -69.15 -12.45 -50.18
N GLN A 67 -68.37 -12.86 -51.18
CA GLN A 67 -66.91 -12.97 -51.08
C GLN A 67 -66.23 -11.90 -51.93
N ALA A 68 -65.28 -11.18 -51.34
CA ALA A 68 -64.27 -10.43 -52.06
C ALA A 68 -62.93 -11.18 -52.05
N LEU A 69 -62.03 -10.76 -52.94
CA LEU A 69 -60.61 -11.01 -52.82
C LEU A 69 -60.07 -10.20 -51.64
N ASP A 70 -59.29 -10.87 -50.80
CA ASP A 70 -58.69 -10.34 -49.58
C ASP A 70 -57.17 -10.60 -49.60
N GLY A 71 -56.41 -9.94 -48.72
CA GLY A 71 -54.96 -9.97 -48.75
C GLY A 71 -54.40 -11.38 -48.51
N LYS A 72 -55.11 -12.19 -47.74
CA LYS A 72 -54.77 -13.59 -47.48
C LYS A 72 -54.91 -14.46 -48.73
N LYS A 73 -56.04 -14.35 -49.46
CA LYS A 73 -56.26 -15.03 -50.73
C LYS A 73 -55.31 -14.54 -51.82
N PHE A 74 -55.09 -13.22 -51.91
CA PHE A 74 -54.14 -12.63 -52.86
C PHE A 74 -52.73 -13.20 -52.66
N PHE A 75 -52.26 -13.25 -51.40
CA PHE A 75 -50.98 -13.85 -51.07
C PHE A 75 -50.90 -15.34 -51.44
N GLU A 76 -51.92 -16.15 -51.14
CA GLU A 76 -51.93 -17.57 -51.53
C GLU A 76 -51.91 -17.77 -53.07
N ILE A 77 -52.58 -16.89 -53.83
CA ILE A 77 -52.50 -16.93 -55.30
C ILE A 77 -51.09 -16.54 -55.76
N LEU A 78 -50.50 -15.46 -55.22
CA LEU A 78 -49.13 -15.03 -55.54
C LEU A 78 -48.09 -16.13 -55.24
N LYS A 79 -48.17 -16.71 -54.04
CA LYS A 79 -47.34 -17.81 -53.56
C LYS A 79 -47.42 -19.03 -54.48
N ASN A 80 -48.61 -19.35 -55.00
CA ASN A 80 -48.76 -20.40 -56.02
C ASN A 80 -48.16 -19.99 -57.37
N TYR A 81 -48.35 -18.73 -57.81
CA TYR A 81 -47.85 -18.21 -59.08
C TYR A 81 -46.31 -18.22 -59.13
N VAL A 82 -45.64 -17.62 -58.13
CA VAL A 82 -44.17 -17.60 -58.00
C VAL A 82 -43.58 -19.01 -57.94
N MET A 83 -44.24 -19.95 -57.26
CA MET A 83 -43.74 -21.32 -57.08
C MET A 83 -44.03 -22.28 -58.25
N LYS A 84 -44.97 -21.97 -59.15
CA LYS A 84 -45.41 -22.87 -60.26
C LYS A 84 -45.22 -22.30 -61.66
N GLN A 85 -45.17 -20.98 -61.78
CA GLN A 85 -45.07 -20.23 -63.04
C GLN A 85 -43.94 -19.19 -62.91
N SER A 86 -42.78 -19.61 -62.37
CA SER A 86 -41.65 -18.73 -62.03
C SER A 86 -41.18 -17.88 -63.21
N GLU A 87 -41.00 -18.46 -64.38
CA GLU A 87 -40.53 -17.71 -65.56
C GLU A 87 -41.58 -16.72 -66.06
N GLU A 88 -42.87 -17.08 -66.00
CA GLU A 88 -43.96 -16.17 -66.36
C GLU A 88 -44.01 -14.98 -65.38
N PHE A 89 -43.89 -15.24 -64.07
CA PHE A 89 -43.79 -14.23 -63.02
C PHE A 89 -42.58 -13.30 -63.22
N ARG A 90 -41.39 -13.86 -63.52
CA ARG A 90 -40.15 -13.11 -63.78
C ARG A 90 -40.23 -12.24 -65.04
N SER A 91 -41.03 -12.65 -66.02
CA SER A 91 -41.22 -11.94 -67.29
C SER A 91 -42.24 -10.80 -67.25
N ARG A 92 -42.87 -10.53 -66.09
CA ARG A 92 -43.88 -9.47 -65.95
C ARG A 92 -43.22 -8.07 -66.00
N PRO A 93 -43.90 -7.04 -66.54
CA PRO A 93 -43.37 -5.69 -66.56
C PRO A 93 -43.08 -5.11 -65.17
N ASP A 94 -42.09 -4.21 -65.06
CA ASP A 94 -41.76 -3.53 -63.80
C ASP A 94 -42.97 -2.82 -63.15
N ALA A 95 -43.85 -2.21 -63.96
CA ALA A 95 -45.06 -1.56 -63.47
C ALA A 95 -46.00 -2.56 -62.75
N TRP A 96 -46.20 -3.76 -63.32
CA TRP A 96 -46.97 -4.84 -62.68
C TRP A 96 -46.32 -5.30 -61.37
N HIS A 97 -44.99 -5.43 -61.35
CA HIS A 97 -44.26 -5.75 -60.11
C HIS A 97 -44.37 -4.63 -59.06
N GLY A 98 -44.38 -3.36 -59.46
CA GLY A 98 -44.66 -2.21 -58.59
C GLY A 98 -46.07 -2.27 -57.99
N ARG A 99 -47.09 -2.54 -58.81
CA ARG A 99 -48.48 -2.71 -58.36
C ARG A 99 -48.63 -3.87 -57.38
N VAL A 100 -48.03 -5.03 -57.65
CA VAL A 100 -48.00 -6.16 -56.71
C VAL A 100 -47.26 -5.80 -55.41
N SER A 101 -46.16 -5.04 -55.50
CA SER A 101 -45.41 -4.53 -54.34
C SER A 101 -46.28 -3.62 -53.46
N THR A 102 -47.05 -2.71 -54.05
CA THR A 102 -48.02 -1.86 -53.34
C THR A 102 -49.09 -2.68 -52.62
N VAL A 103 -49.65 -3.72 -53.24
CA VAL A 103 -50.64 -4.60 -52.57
C VAL A 103 -50.02 -5.31 -51.37
N LEU A 104 -48.79 -5.85 -51.51
CA LEU A 104 -48.09 -6.52 -50.41
C LEU A 104 -47.76 -5.55 -49.26
N MET A 105 -47.45 -4.28 -49.57
CA MET A 105 -47.22 -3.23 -48.57
C MET A 105 -48.50 -2.85 -47.81
N VAL A 106 -49.63 -2.70 -48.51
CA VAL A 106 -50.92 -2.38 -47.88
C VAL A 106 -51.42 -3.55 -47.04
N GLU A 107 -51.41 -4.77 -47.59
CA GLU A 107 -52.06 -5.94 -47.01
C GLU A 107 -51.17 -6.78 -46.08
N GLN A 108 -50.00 -6.27 -45.69
CA GLN A 108 -48.98 -6.92 -44.86
C GLN A 108 -49.47 -7.52 -43.53
N LYS A 109 -50.70 -7.18 -43.08
CA LYS A 109 -51.34 -7.72 -41.86
C LYS A 109 -52.25 -8.92 -42.12
N GLN A 110 -52.60 -9.24 -43.37
CA GLN A 110 -53.54 -10.31 -43.72
C GLN A 110 -52.87 -11.66 -43.99
N PHE A 111 -51.54 -11.68 -44.21
CA PHE A 111 -50.77 -12.87 -44.52
C PHE A 111 -49.51 -12.99 -43.64
N ASN A 112 -48.89 -14.16 -43.64
CA ASN A 112 -47.68 -14.43 -42.86
C ASN A 112 -46.45 -13.87 -43.61
N LEU A 113 -45.82 -12.82 -43.07
CA LEU A 113 -44.63 -12.22 -43.68
C LEU A 113 -43.48 -13.23 -43.85
N ASP A 114 -43.29 -14.15 -42.89
CA ASP A 114 -42.23 -15.16 -42.99
C ASP A 114 -42.42 -16.15 -44.16
N GLU A 115 -43.66 -16.34 -44.63
CA GLU A 115 -43.94 -17.14 -45.82
C GLU A 115 -43.72 -16.36 -47.12
N LEU A 116 -43.81 -15.02 -47.10
CA LEU A 116 -43.45 -14.17 -48.24
C LEU A 116 -41.93 -14.09 -48.41
N LEU A 117 -41.18 -13.92 -47.31
CA LEU A 117 -39.73 -13.74 -47.33
C LEU A 117 -38.96 -14.96 -47.87
N ILE A 118 -39.55 -16.17 -47.84
CA ILE A 118 -38.95 -17.41 -48.36
C ILE A 118 -39.30 -17.74 -49.82
N LEU A 119 -39.93 -16.79 -50.54
CA LEU A 119 -40.20 -16.87 -51.98
C LEU A 119 -39.12 -16.13 -52.77
N PRO A 120 -38.70 -16.63 -53.96
CA PRO A 120 -37.71 -15.96 -54.80
C PRO A 120 -38.33 -14.76 -55.53
N ILE A 121 -38.42 -13.63 -54.83
CA ILE A 121 -39.10 -12.39 -55.29
C ILE A 121 -38.17 -11.17 -55.44
N VAL A 122 -36.90 -11.31 -55.05
CA VAL A 122 -35.87 -10.27 -55.21
C VAL A 122 -35.06 -10.56 -56.48
N PRO A 123 -35.15 -9.75 -57.55
CA PRO A 123 -34.29 -9.88 -58.72
C PRO A 123 -32.89 -9.33 -58.42
N LEU A 124 -31.86 -10.01 -58.91
CA LEU A 124 -30.47 -9.55 -58.87
C LEU A 124 -29.97 -9.13 -60.26
N ASP A 125 -28.88 -8.35 -60.29
CA ASP A 125 -28.22 -7.91 -61.52
C ASP A 125 -27.54 -9.03 -62.31
N ASP A 126 -27.16 -10.13 -61.65
CA ASP A 126 -26.71 -11.39 -62.29
C ASP A 126 -27.86 -12.22 -62.93
N GLY A 127 -29.10 -11.75 -62.81
CA GLY A 127 -30.30 -12.40 -63.33
C GLY A 127 -30.90 -13.48 -62.42
N LEU A 128 -30.29 -13.79 -61.28
CA LEU A 128 -30.88 -14.68 -60.28
C LEU A 128 -32.04 -14.02 -59.54
N TRP A 129 -32.93 -14.83 -58.99
CA TRP A 129 -34.03 -14.38 -58.14
C TRP A 129 -33.94 -15.06 -56.78
N ILE A 130 -33.65 -14.29 -55.73
CA ILE A 130 -33.38 -14.80 -54.39
C ILE A 130 -34.55 -14.57 -53.43
N PRO A 131 -34.69 -15.39 -52.37
CA PRO A 131 -35.55 -15.08 -51.24
C PRO A 131 -34.87 -14.10 -50.27
N ALA A 132 -35.63 -13.16 -49.71
CA ALA A 132 -35.15 -12.23 -48.68
C ALA A 132 -34.80 -12.92 -47.34
N LYS A 133 -35.26 -14.16 -47.13
CA LYS A 133 -34.94 -14.99 -45.95
C LYS A 133 -34.67 -16.43 -46.38
N SER A 134 -33.51 -16.97 -45.98
CA SER A 134 -33.18 -18.37 -46.26
C SER A 134 -34.15 -19.33 -45.57
N ARG A 135 -34.48 -20.44 -46.25
CA ARG A 135 -35.28 -21.54 -45.68
C ARG A 135 -34.50 -22.38 -44.65
N VAL A 136 -33.17 -22.25 -44.62
CA VAL A 136 -32.31 -22.95 -43.68
C VAL A 136 -32.15 -22.10 -42.42
N LYS A 137 -32.55 -22.64 -41.26
CA LYS A 137 -32.05 -22.15 -39.97
C LYS A 137 -30.55 -22.45 -39.91
N LEU A 138 -29.71 -21.46 -40.22
CA LEU A 138 -28.26 -21.55 -40.02
C LEU A 138 -27.98 -21.90 -38.56
N THR A 139 -27.35 -23.05 -38.34
CA THR A 139 -26.92 -23.50 -37.01
C THR A 139 -25.82 -22.58 -36.49
N TYR A 140 -26.03 -22.04 -35.29
CA TYR A 140 -25.23 -21.02 -34.62
C TYR A 140 -23.72 -21.02 -34.94
N SER A 141 -23.26 -19.92 -35.56
CA SER A 141 -21.94 -19.38 -35.27
C SER A 141 -22.07 -18.33 -34.16
N ARG A 142 -21.17 -18.34 -33.18
CA ARG A 142 -21.28 -17.55 -31.94
C ARG A 142 -21.00 -16.04 -32.09
N ALA A 143 -20.72 -15.55 -33.28
CA ALA A 143 -20.31 -14.16 -33.55
C ALA A 143 -21.36 -13.32 -34.31
N ALA A 144 -22.60 -13.80 -34.47
CA ALA A 144 -23.68 -13.01 -35.06
C ALA A 144 -24.36 -12.12 -34.01
N THR A 145 -24.24 -10.80 -34.16
CA THR A 145 -25.08 -9.84 -33.41
C THR A 145 -26.55 -9.98 -33.84
N ARG A 146 -27.50 -9.60 -32.97
CA ARG A 146 -28.93 -9.94 -33.12
C ARG A 146 -29.66 -9.29 -34.31
N ASN A 147 -28.98 -8.50 -35.14
CA ASN A 147 -29.61 -7.61 -36.12
C ASN A 147 -29.32 -7.94 -37.60
N THR A 148 -28.41 -8.88 -37.92
CA THR A 148 -28.06 -9.18 -39.32
C THR A 148 -29.12 -10.09 -39.97
N PRO A 149 -29.76 -9.71 -41.10
CA PRO A 149 -30.65 -10.62 -41.83
C PRO A 149 -29.85 -11.78 -42.46
N PRO A 150 -30.45 -12.97 -42.62
CA PRO A 150 -29.71 -14.19 -43.03
C PRO A 150 -29.31 -14.22 -44.51
N VAL A 151 -29.73 -13.23 -45.31
CA VAL A 151 -29.22 -12.94 -46.65
C VAL A 151 -29.17 -11.41 -46.75
N ALA A 152 -27.98 -10.83 -46.93
CA ALA A 152 -27.84 -9.40 -47.23
C ALA A 152 -27.96 -9.18 -48.74
N PHE A 153 -28.73 -8.18 -49.15
CA PHE A 153 -28.90 -7.80 -50.55
C PHE A 153 -29.16 -6.29 -50.66
N TYR A 154 -28.67 -5.71 -51.75
CA TYR A 154 -28.34 -4.29 -51.81
C TYR A 154 -29.01 -3.59 -52.98
N LEU A 155 -29.73 -2.51 -52.70
CA LEU A 155 -30.20 -1.58 -53.70
C LEU A 155 -29.02 -0.73 -54.19
N PRO A 156 -28.84 -0.56 -55.52
CA PRO A 156 -27.89 0.41 -56.05
C PRO A 156 -28.29 1.82 -55.61
N ARG A 157 -27.28 2.60 -55.21
CA ARG A 157 -27.40 4.03 -54.91
C ARG A 157 -27.50 4.84 -56.20
N SER A 158 -28.46 5.76 -56.25
CA SER A 158 -28.70 6.63 -57.41
C SER A 158 -27.72 7.81 -57.51
N ASP A 159 -26.92 8.03 -56.47
CA ASP A 159 -26.13 9.24 -56.23
C ASP A 159 -24.61 8.98 -56.06
N ALA A 160 -24.19 7.71 -56.03
CA ALA A 160 -22.80 7.33 -55.76
C ALA A 160 -22.30 6.28 -56.77
N ASN A 161 -21.26 6.62 -57.53
CA ASN A 161 -20.54 5.70 -58.42
C ASN A 161 -19.62 4.76 -57.61
N ILE A 162 -20.19 3.89 -56.77
CA ILE A 162 -19.46 2.89 -56.00
C ILE A 162 -18.96 1.80 -56.95
N VAL A 163 -17.67 1.86 -57.32
CA VAL A 163 -17.04 0.83 -58.14
C VAL A 163 -16.68 -0.36 -57.25
N ILE A 164 -17.41 -1.46 -57.38
CA ILE A 164 -17.12 -2.72 -56.69
C ILE A 164 -15.92 -3.38 -57.36
N PRO A 165 -14.82 -3.71 -56.63
CA PRO A 165 -13.69 -4.41 -57.21
C PRO A 165 -14.08 -5.79 -57.77
N LYS A 166 -13.43 -6.18 -58.87
CA LYS A 166 -13.63 -7.48 -59.53
C LYS A 166 -13.53 -8.61 -58.50
N GLY A 167 -14.44 -9.58 -58.55
CA GLY A 167 -14.38 -10.77 -57.70
C GLY A 167 -14.97 -10.61 -56.29
N VAL A 168 -15.35 -9.41 -55.87
CA VAL A 168 -16.14 -9.19 -54.64
C VAL A 168 -17.61 -9.49 -54.94
N SER A 169 -18.13 -10.62 -54.45
CA SER A 169 -19.52 -11.03 -54.69
C SER A 169 -20.49 -10.42 -53.66
N LEU A 170 -21.28 -9.44 -54.11
CA LEU A 170 -22.41 -8.86 -53.37
C LEU A 170 -23.73 -9.13 -54.12
N SER A 171 -24.83 -9.33 -53.41
CA SER A 171 -26.15 -9.55 -54.01
C SER A 171 -26.82 -8.20 -54.33
N ILE A 172 -26.57 -7.66 -55.52
CA ILE A 172 -27.10 -6.35 -55.93
C ILE A 172 -28.47 -6.54 -56.60
N VAL A 173 -29.47 -5.77 -56.17
CA VAL A 173 -30.80 -5.77 -56.78
C VAL A 173 -30.73 -5.21 -58.19
N GLU A 174 -31.45 -5.85 -59.12
CA GLU A 174 -31.54 -5.43 -60.51
C GLU A 174 -31.88 -3.93 -60.64
N HIS A 175 -31.19 -3.24 -61.55
CA HIS A 175 -31.27 -1.78 -61.67
C HIS A 175 -32.69 -1.28 -62.03
N ASN A 176 -33.43 -1.96 -62.91
CA ASN A 176 -34.78 -1.53 -63.28
C ASN A 176 -35.78 -1.72 -62.14
N ALA A 177 -35.72 -2.88 -61.47
CA ALA A 177 -36.50 -3.16 -60.27
C ALA A 177 -36.23 -2.14 -59.14
N SER A 178 -35.03 -1.55 -59.11
CA SER A 178 -34.61 -0.52 -58.15
C SER A 178 -34.99 0.92 -58.53
N ARG A 179 -35.51 1.14 -59.76
CA ARG A 179 -36.01 2.43 -60.26
C ARG A 179 -37.52 2.63 -60.07
N ASN A 180 -38.31 1.57 -60.03
CA ASN A 180 -39.72 1.68 -59.65
C ASN A 180 -39.83 1.95 -58.14
N GLU A 181 -40.51 3.03 -57.75
CA GLU A 181 -40.50 3.53 -56.37
C GLU A 181 -41.27 2.62 -55.40
N GLU A 182 -42.38 2.04 -55.86
CA GLU A 182 -43.20 1.09 -55.09
C GLU A 182 -42.42 -0.21 -54.83
N ARG A 183 -41.78 -0.76 -55.87
CA ARG A 183 -40.92 -1.95 -55.79
C ARG A 183 -39.69 -1.70 -54.94
N ARG A 184 -39.00 -0.57 -55.09
CA ARG A 184 -37.87 -0.17 -54.22
C ARG A 184 -38.29 -0.07 -52.74
N SER A 185 -39.45 0.55 -52.48
CA SER A 185 -39.99 0.72 -51.12
C SER A 185 -40.35 -0.61 -50.47
N PHE A 186 -40.96 -1.53 -51.23
CA PHE A 186 -41.22 -2.90 -50.79
C PHE A 186 -39.93 -3.69 -50.55
N LEU A 187 -38.93 -3.58 -51.44
CA LEU A 187 -37.64 -4.25 -51.27
C LEU A 187 -36.91 -3.80 -50.00
N ARG A 188 -36.85 -2.49 -49.71
CA ARG A 188 -36.38 -1.96 -48.41
C ARG A 188 -37.17 -2.56 -47.24
N ARG A 189 -38.50 -2.63 -47.34
CA ARG A 189 -39.36 -3.17 -46.27
C ARG A 189 -39.12 -4.65 -45.98
N ILE A 190 -38.74 -5.46 -46.96
CA ILE A 190 -38.43 -6.89 -46.78
C ILE A 190 -36.96 -7.20 -46.45
N GLY A 191 -36.08 -6.19 -46.42
CA GLY A 191 -34.70 -6.33 -45.91
C GLY A 191 -33.60 -5.74 -46.78
N ALA A 192 -33.90 -5.14 -47.94
CA ALA A 192 -32.88 -4.56 -48.80
C ALA A 192 -32.21 -3.34 -48.14
N GLN A 193 -30.88 -3.29 -48.22
CA GLN A 193 -30.07 -2.18 -47.73
C GLN A 193 -29.64 -1.30 -48.91
N ASP A 194 -29.37 0.00 -48.71
CA ASP A 194 -28.79 0.84 -49.77
C ASP A 194 -27.27 0.69 -49.73
N LEU A 195 -26.65 0.24 -50.83
CA LEU A 195 -25.22 -0.10 -50.88
C LEU A 195 -24.31 1.07 -50.46
N ASP A 196 -23.38 0.85 -49.55
CA ASP A 196 -22.29 1.80 -49.27
C ASP A 196 -20.88 1.23 -49.54
N TYR A 197 -19.85 2.00 -49.19
CA TYR A 197 -18.45 1.61 -49.39
C TYR A 197 -17.93 0.64 -48.32
N GLU A 198 -18.55 0.62 -47.14
CA GLU A 198 -18.23 -0.24 -46.01
C GLU A 198 -18.75 -1.67 -46.26
N ASP A 199 -19.89 -1.82 -46.94
CA ASP A 199 -20.37 -3.11 -47.47
C ASP A 199 -19.34 -3.77 -48.40
N VAL A 200 -18.76 -3.01 -49.32
CA VAL A 200 -17.74 -3.50 -50.26
C VAL A 200 -16.45 -3.86 -49.51
N LEU A 201 -16.05 -3.04 -48.53
CA LEU A 201 -14.92 -3.33 -47.65
C LEU A 201 -15.13 -4.62 -46.84
N GLN A 202 -16.33 -4.85 -46.31
CA GLN A 202 -16.70 -6.10 -45.65
C GLN A 202 -16.70 -7.30 -46.62
N GLY A 203 -17.14 -7.10 -47.86
CA GLY A 203 -17.05 -8.11 -48.93
C GLY A 203 -15.61 -8.54 -49.21
N ILE A 204 -14.69 -7.58 -49.37
CA ILE A 204 -13.25 -7.82 -49.52
C ILE A 204 -12.70 -8.56 -48.29
N ILE A 205 -12.99 -8.07 -47.08
CA ILE A 205 -12.52 -8.68 -45.81
C ILE A 205 -13.02 -10.11 -45.66
N LYS A 206 -14.28 -10.39 -46.01
CA LYS A 206 -14.85 -11.75 -46.00
C LYS A 206 -14.09 -12.68 -46.95
N GLN A 207 -13.93 -12.28 -48.21
CA GLN A 207 -13.25 -13.08 -49.23
C GLN A 207 -11.80 -13.40 -48.83
N HIS A 208 -11.07 -12.40 -48.32
CA HIS A 208 -9.69 -12.56 -47.84
C HIS A 208 -9.55 -13.38 -46.53
N ARG A 209 -10.64 -13.52 -45.74
CA ARG A 209 -10.71 -14.46 -44.61
C ARG A 209 -11.02 -15.89 -45.04
N GLU A 210 -11.83 -16.07 -46.10
CA GLU A 210 -12.22 -17.38 -46.61
C GLU A 210 -11.09 -18.05 -47.42
N SER A 211 -10.70 -17.48 -48.57
CA SER A 211 -9.48 -17.87 -49.32
C SER A 211 -9.20 -16.93 -50.49
N MET A 212 -7.92 -16.69 -50.77
CA MET A 212 -7.44 -16.07 -52.03
C MET A 212 -6.49 -16.99 -52.82
N SER A 213 -6.62 -18.31 -52.67
CA SER A 213 -5.83 -19.27 -53.46
C SER A 213 -6.02 -19.05 -54.96
N ASN A 214 -4.92 -18.91 -55.70
CA ASN A 214 -4.90 -18.60 -57.14
C ASN A 214 -5.46 -17.22 -57.52
N ALA A 215 -5.59 -16.28 -56.58
CA ALA A 215 -5.96 -14.90 -56.87
C ALA A 215 -4.86 -14.18 -57.67
N ASP A 216 -5.24 -13.61 -58.81
CA ASP A 216 -4.35 -12.82 -59.67
C ASP A 216 -3.82 -11.56 -58.97
N VAL A 217 -2.67 -11.06 -59.42
CA VAL A 217 -2.01 -9.89 -58.86
C VAL A 217 -2.86 -8.63 -59.04
N ASP A 218 -3.52 -8.46 -60.18
CA ASP A 218 -4.35 -7.27 -60.42
C ASP A 218 -5.65 -7.28 -59.60
N LEU A 219 -6.17 -8.47 -59.29
CA LEU A 219 -7.25 -8.66 -58.33
C LEU A 219 -6.83 -8.18 -56.93
N LEU A 220 -5.74 -8.74 -56.40
CA LEU A 220 -5.23 -8.40 -55.06
C LEU A 220 -4.75 -6.95 -54.95
N LEU A 221 -4.24 -6.36 -56.04
CA LEU A 221 -3.89 -4.94 -56.10
C LEU A 221 -5.15 -4.07 -56.06
N SER A 222 -6.18 -4.38 -56.87
CA SER A 222 -7.43 -3.61 -56.89
C SER A 222 -8.14 -3.60 -55.52
N HIS A 223 -8.11 -4.73 -54.81
CA HIS A 223 -8.61 -4.81 -53.44
C HIS A 223 -7.79 -3.91 -52.50
N ALA A 224 -6.46 -4.03 -52.51
CA ALA A 224 -5.61 -3.19 -51.67
C ALA A 224 -5.78 -1.69 -51.96
N GLN A 225 -5.94 -1.29 -53.22
CA GLN A 225 -6.22 0.09 -53.61
C GLN A 225 -7.59 0.58 -53.13
N TYR A 226 -8.63 -0.27 -53.18
CA TYR A 226 -9.95 0.07 -52.64
C TYR A 226 -9.87 0.30 -51.13
N VAL A 227 -9.24 -0.62 -50.38
CA VAL A 227 -9.07 -0.50 -48.92
C VAL A 227 -8.23 0.75 -48.56
N PHE A 228 -7.18 1.06 -49.32
CA PHE A 228 -6.39 2.29 -49.13
C PHE A 228 -7.18 3.59 -49.38
N SER A 229 -8.17 3.56 -50.29
CA SER A 229 -9.02 4.73 -50.55
C SER A 229 -10.08 5.02 -49.47
N MET A 230 -10.23 4.12 -48.48
CA MET A 230 -11.28 4.19 -47.46
C MET A 230 -10.78 4.73 -46.12
N PRO A 231 -11.33 5.86 -45.61
CA PRO A 231 -10.99 6.38 -44.28
C PRO A 231 -11.28 5.39 -43.14
N SER A 232 -12.31 4.55 -43.25
CA SER A 232 -12.63 3.53 -42.25
C SER A 232 -11.58 2.42 -42.15
N ALA A 233 -10.81 2.16 -43.22
CA ALA A 233 -9.75 1.17 -43.21
C ALA A 233 -8.61 1.52 -42.25
N SER A 234 -8.35 2.82 -42.02
CA SER A 234 -7.40 3.29 -41.00
C SER A 234 -7.78 2.82 -39.60
N LYS A 235 -9.07 2.81 -39.26
CA LYS A 235 -9.58 2.31 -37.97
C LYS A 235 -9.38 0.79 -37.83
N MET A 236 -9.47 0.06 -38.95
CA MET A 236 -9.25 -1.40 -39.00
C MET A 236 -7.78 -1.83 -39.15
N ALA A 237 -6.84 -0.89 -39.31
CA ALA A 237 -5.45 -1.14 -39.68
C ALA A 237 -4.73 -2.23 -38.85
N GLN A 238 -5.01 -2.30 -37.54
CA GLN A 238 -4.43 -3.30 -36.63
C GLN A 238 -4.69 -4.75 -37.10
N ASN A 239 -5.82 -5.01 -37.76
CA ASN A 239 -6.20 -6.34 -38.26
C ASN A 239 -5.90 -6.56 -39.75
N LEU A 240 -5.74 -5.51 -40.56
CA LEU A 240 -5.57 -5.65 -42.02
C LEU A 240 -4.30 -6.45 -42.39
N SER A 241 -3.22 -6.29 -41.63
CA SER A 241 -1.96 -7.01 -41.83
C SER A 241 -2.04 -8.55 -41.71
N THR A 242 -3.04 -9.07 -41.00
CA THR A 242 -3.32 -10.52 -40.89
C THR A 242 -4.52 -10.96 -41.73
N ILE A 243 -5.43 -10.04 -42.06
CA ILE A 243 -6.65 -10.30 -42.83
C ILE A 243 -6.44 -10.27 -44.34
N LEU A 244 -5.64 -9.34 -44.88
CA LEU A 244 -5.47 -9.19 -46.33
C LEU A 244 -4.37 -10.10 -46.89
N TRP A 245 -4.48 -10.37 -48.20
CA TRP A 245 -3.54 -11.18 -48.99
C TRP A 245 -2.92 -10.26 -50.03
N LEU A 246 -1.62 -10.41 -50.26
CA LEU A 246 -0.84 -9.65 -51.23
C LEU A 246 -0.03 -10.64 -52.08
N ALA A 247 0.25 -10.29 -53.33
CA ALA A 247 1.14 -11.09 -54.17
C ALA A 247 2.63 -10.79 -53.89
N ASP A 248 3.44 -11.84 -53.84
CA ASP A 248 4.91 -11.74 -53.82
C ASP A 248 5.49 -11.53 -55.23
N SER A 249 6.81 -11.37 -55.34
CA SER A 249 7.53 -11.15 -56.60
C SER A 249 7.34 -12.21 -57.69
N ARG A 250 6.78 -13.38 -57.37
CA ARG A 250 6.41 -14.45 -58.34
C ARG A 250 4.90 -14.58 -58.56
N GLY A 251 4.08 -13.77 -57.90
CA GLY A 251 2.62 -13.85 -57.96
C GLY A 251 2.00 -14.80 -56.93
N GLU A 252 2.78 -15.38 -56.01
CA GLU A 252 2.25 -16.23 -54.94
C GLU A 252 1.61 -15.40 -53.82
N GLN A 253 0.51 -15.87 -53.23
CA GLN A 253 -0.28 -15.08 -52.26
C GLN A 253 0.21 -15.27 -50.81
N PHE A 254 0.51 -14.17 -50.12
CA PHE A 254 1.02 -14.13 -48.74
C PHE A 254 0.35 -13.05 -47.88
N ARG A 255 0.54 -13.11 -46.55
CA ARG A 255 0.19 -12.01 -45.65
C ARG A 255 1.25 -10.90 -45.73
N GLY A 256 0.86 -9.65 -45.47
CA GLY A 256 1.80 -8.52 -45.54
C GLY A 256 2.99 -8.67 -44.58
N ILE A 257 2.75 -9.22 -43.37
CA ILE A 257 3.77 -9.59 -42.38
C ILE A 257 4.74 -10.70 -42.82
N GLU A 258 4.54 -11.32 -43.99
CA GLU A 258 5.44 -12.30 -44.61
C GLU A 258 6.22 -11.71 -45.81
N LEU A 259 5.94 -10.46 -46.19
CA LEU A 259 6.51 -9.76 -47.35
C LEU A 259 7.40 -8.58 -46.93
N HIS A 260 8.35 -8.28 -47.81
CA HIS A 260 9.33 -7.20 -47.67
C HIS A 260 9.27 -6.23 -48.85
N MET A 261 9.77 -5.01 -48.64
CA MET A 261 10.01 -4.01 -49.69
C MET A 261 11.24 -3.17 -49.35
N ASP A 262 11.86 -2.56 -50.36
CA ASP A 262 12.98 -1.64 -50.13
C ASP A 262 12.47 -0.21 -49.84
N ASN A 263 12.99 0.40 -48.79
CA ASN A 263 12.75 1.80 -48.45
C ASN A 263 13.90 2.67 -49.02
N PRO A 264 13.63 3.67 -49.87
CA PRO A 264 14.67 4.46 -50.54
C PRO A 264 15.50 5.35 -49.59
N PHE A 265 15.08 5.51 -48.33
CA PHE A 265 15.79 6.27 -47.29
C PHE A 265 16.62 5.39 -46.34
N LYS A 266 16.65 4.07 -46.56
CA LYS A 266 17.39 3.08 -45.75
C LYS A 266 18.34 2.26 -46.63
N VAL A 267 19.16 1.42 -46.01
CA VAL A 267 19.87 0.35 -46.74
C VAL A 267 18.83 -0.65 -47.27
N PRO A 268 18.75 -0.90 -48.59
CA PRO A 268 17.76 -1.83 -49.16
C PRO A 268 17.88 -3.23 -48.56
N VAL A 269 16.75 -3.84 -48.20
CA VAL A 269 16.70 -5.22 -47.71
C VAL A 269 17.15 -6.18 -48.83
N SER A 270 16.86 -5.84 -50.09
CA SER A 270 17.36 -6.57 -51.26
C SER A 270 18.89 -6.57 -51.37
N GLN A 271 19.56 -5.50 -50.93
CA GLN A 271 21.01 -5.42 -50.91
C GLN A 271 21.62 -6.28 -49.79
N ILE A 272 20.96 -6.35 -48.63
CA ILE A 272 21.40 -7.16 -47.47
C ILE A 272 21.40 -8.66 -47.81
N PHE A 273 20.34 -9.13 -48.47
CA PHE A 273 20.16 -10.56 -48.81
C PHE A 273 20.45 -10.89 -50.29
N ALA A 274 21.18 -10.03 -51.01
CA ALA A 274 21.44 -10.18 -52.44
C ALA A 274 22.09 -11.52 -52.84
N GLN A 275 22.83 -12.15 -51.93
CA GLN A 275 23.47 -13.46 -52.14
C GLN A 275 22.55 -14.66 -51.83
N THR A 276 21.44 -14.44 -51.12
CA THR A 276 20.51 -15.48 -50.65
C THR A 276 19.04 -15.04 -50.76
N PRO A 277 18.55 -14.69 -51.98
CA PRO A 277 17.21 -14.13 -52.20
C PRO A 277 16.04 -15.10 -51.89
N THR A 278 16.32 -16.34 -51.47
CA THR A 278 15.32 -17.31 -51.01
C THR A 278 14.96 -17.17 -49.52
N VAL A 279 15.75 -16.43 -48.75
CA VAL A 279 15.54 -16.23 -47.29
C VAL A 279 14.37 -15.28 -47.00
N ILE A 280 14.14 -14.32 -47.89
CA ILE A 280 13.09 -13.30 -47.79
C ILE A 280 12.16 -13.32 -49.02
N ARG A 281 10.93 -12.84 -48.85
CA ARG A 281 9.95 -12.66 -49.94
C ARG A 281 9.68 -11.18 -50.13
N PHE A 282 9.80 -10.69 -51.36
CA PHE A 282 9.45 -9.31 -51.73
C PHE A 282 8.01 -9.23 -52.23
N ILE A 283 7.34 -8.12 -51.96
CA ILE A 283 6.04 -7.78 -52.56
C ILE A 283 6.15 -7.61 -54.09
N HIS A 284 5.09 -7.94 -54.82
CA HIS A 284 5.10 -7.86 -56.29
C HIS A 284 5.37 -6.42 -56.80
N PRO A 285 6.22 -6.22 -57.84
CA PRO A 285 6.57 -4.89 -58.34
C PRO A 285 5.39 -3.98 -58.71
N LYS A 286 4.22 -4.55 -59.09
CA LYS A 286 3.00 -3.77 -59.35
C LYS A 286 2.52 -2.95 -58.15
N TYR A 287 2.70 -3.42 -56.90
CA TYR A 287 2.36 -2.62 -55.70
C TYR A 287 3.31 -1.43 -55.55
N LEU A 288 4.61 -1.62 -55.79
CA LEU A 288 5.61 -0.53 -55.80
C LEU A 288 5.43 0.41 -57.01
N GLY A 289 4.77 -0.09 -58.06
CA GLY A 289 4.34 0.63 -59.26
C GLY A 289 2.97 1.32 -59.16
N ALA A 290 2.26 1.22 -58.03
CA ALA A 290 1.04 1.99 -57.86
C ALA A 290 1.38 3.49 -57.73
N TYR A 291 0.53 4.33 -58.32
CA TYR A 291 0.57 5.79 -58.20
C TYR A 291 1.91 6.46 -58.61
N GLN A 292 2.73 5.88 -59.49
CA GLN A 292 4.04 6.47 -59.86
C GLN A 292 3.99 7.93 -60.35
N GLY A 293 2.88 8.34 -60.98
CA GLY A 293 2.66 9.72 -61.43
C GLY A 293 2.25 10.74 -60.35
N ASN A 294 2.07 10.32 -59.09
CA ASN A 294 1.76 11.21 -57.97
C ASN A 294 2.63 10.86 -56.75
N VAL A 295 3.61 11.72 -56.45
CA VAL A 295 4.62 11.50 -55.41
C VAL A 295 4.01 11.44 -54.00
N GLU A 296 3.07 12.32 -53.68
CA GLU A 296 2.41 12.35 -52.36
C GLU A 296 1.58 11.08 -52.14
N LEU A 297 0.71 10.75 -53.10
CA LEU A 297 -0.17 9.60 -53.02
C LEU A 297 0.63 8.29 -52.98
N ARG A 298 1.74 8.20 -53.73
CA ARG A 298 2.67 7.06 -53.66
C ARG A 298 3.37 6.96 -52.31
N THR A 299 3.76 8.08 -51.71
CA THR A 299 4.39 8.11 -50.38
C THR A 299 3.41 7.61 -49.31
N ARG A 300 2.17 8.10 -49.34
CA ARG A 300 1.07 7.64 -48.46
C ARG A 300 0.74 6.16 -48.65
N TRP A 301 0.74 5.68 -49.89
CA TRP A 301 0.53 4.27 -50.22
C TRP A 301 1.64 3.35 -49.68
N LEU A 302 2.92 3.71 -49.86
CA LEU A 302 4.04 2.93 -49.32
C LEU A 302 4.05 2.93 -47.79
N ALA A 303 3.74 4.06 -47.14
CA ALA A 303 3.55 4.12 -45.69
C ALA A 303 2.39 3.20 -45.23
N TRP A 304 1.26 3.22 -45.93
CA TRP A 304 0.10 2.36 -45.64
C TRP A 304 0.41 0.85 -45.80
N LEU A 305 1.18 0.45 -46.83
CA LEU A 305 1.66 -0.93 -46.97
C LEU A 305 2.52 -1.36 -45.77
N ARG A 306 3.39 -0.48 -45.28
CA ARG A 306 4.21 -0.73 -44.08
C ARG A 306 3.39 -0.80 -42.81
N GLU A 307 2.55 0.20 -42.58
CA GLU A 307 1.94 0.45 -41.27
C GLU A 307 0.60 -0.27 -41.09
N CYS A 308 -0.25 -0.31 -42.12
CA CYS A 308 -1.54 -0.99 -42.06
C CYS A 308 -1.42 -2.46 -42.50
N LEU A 309 -0.68 -2.76 -43.57
CA LEU A 309 -0.54 -4.14 -44.05
C LEU A 309 0.68 -4.89 -43.48
N GLY A 310 1.62 -4.20 -42.83
CA GLY A 310 2.76 -4.84 -42.18
C GLY A 310 3.86 -5.33 -43.12
N VAL A 311 3.94 -4.79 -44.35
CA VAL A 311 5.03 -5.10 -45.30
C VAL A 311 6.34 -4.52 -44.76
N HIS A 312 7.34 -5.36 -44.56
CA HIS A 312 8.55 -4.98 -43.82
C HIS A 312 9.59 -4.28 -44.70
N ASP A 313 10.07 -3.11 -44.24
CA ASP A 313 11.19 -2.38 -44.84
C ASP A 313 12.53 -2.59 -44.11
N VAL A 314 12.55 -3.53 -43.16
CA VAL A 314 13.71 -3.94 -42.34
C VAL A 314 13.64 -5.46 -42.08
N PRO A 315 14.75 -6.17 -41.85
CA PRO A 315 14.72 -7.63 -41.58
C PRO A 315 14.01 -7.93 -40.25
N ARG A 316 12.92 -8.70 -40.23
CA ARG A 316 12.16 -8.94 -38.98
C ARG A 316 13.04 -9.58 -37.92
N LEU A 317 12.87 -9.24 -36.64
CA LEU A 317 13.54 -9.95 -35.54
C LEU A 317 12.82 -11.24 -35.13
N ALA A 318 11.50 -11.30 -35.31
CA ALA A 318 10.64 -12.39 -34.87
C ALA A 318 10.06 -13.21 -36.06
N ASN A 319 9.84 -14.51 -35.86
CA ASN A 319 9.04 -15.32 -36.78
C ASN A 319 7.53 -15.01 -36.66
N LYS A 320 6.74 -15.52 -37.61
CA LYS A 320 5.28 -15.29 -37.71
C LYS A 320 4.44 -15.77 -36.52
N MET A 321 5.00 -16.52 -35.58
CA MET A 321 4.34 -16.91 -34.34
C MET A 321 4.72 -16.00 -33.15
N ASN A 322 5.70 -15.11 -33.33
CA ASN A 322 6.35 -14.30 -32.30
C ASN A 322 6.90 -15.14 -31.11
N LYS A 323 7.42 -16.35 -31.40
CA LYS A 323 7.97 -17.33 -30.44
C LYS A 323 9.41 -17.76 -30.74
N GLY A 324 10.09 -17.03 -31.61
CA GLY A 324 11.46 -17.34 -32.00
C GLY A 324 11.95 -16.33 -33.03
N LEU A 325 13.23 -16.44 -33.37
CA LEU A 325 13.86 -15.57 -34.36
C LEU A 325 13.25 -15.81 -35.75
N SER A 326 13.32 -14.80 -36.61
CA SER A 326 12.97 -14.93 -38.02
C SER A 326 14.07 -15.68 -38.80
N ALA A 327 13.74 -16.24 -39.96
CA ALA A 327 14.72 -16.92 -40.81
C ALA A 327 15.80 -15.94 -41.32
N GLU A 328 15.41 -14.71 -41.62
CA GLU A 328 16.30 -13.66 -42.09
C GLU A 328 17.21 -13.11 -40.98
N PHE A 329 16.76 -13.03 -39.73
CA PHE A 329 17.61 -12.63 -38.61
C PHE A 329 18.51 -13.78 -38.13
N GLU A 330 18.05 -15.04 -38.16
CA GLU A 330 18.94 -16.20 -38.01
C GLU A 330 20.01 -16.22 -39.10
N TRP A 331 19.68 -15.86 -40.34
CA TRP A 331 20.69 -15.72 -41.40
C TRP A 331 21.71 -14.61 -41.07
N LEU A 332 21.27 -13.43 -40.66
CA LEU A 332 22.17 -12.32 -40.28
C LEU A 332 23.13 -12.72 -39.14
N VAL A 333 22.62 -13.40 -38.11
CA VAL A 333 23.39 -13.83 -36.94
C VAL A 333 24.38 -14.95 -37.28
N ASN A 334 24.05 -15.83 -38.21
CA ASN A 334 24.91 -16.95 -38.62
C ASN A 334 25.96 -16.58 -39.68
N ASN A 335 25.76 -15.50 -40.46
CA ASN A 335 26.62 -15.14 -41.60
C ASN A 335 27.39 -13.82 -41.41
N LEU A 336 27.01 -12.94 -40.47
CA LEU A 336 27.68 -11.67 -40.22
C LEU A 336 28.29 -11.61 -38.81
N PRO A 337 29.47 -10.94 -38.62
CA PRO A 337 30.02 -10.65 -37.29
C PRO A 337 29.05 -9.87 -36.40
N SER A 338 29.12 -10.03 -35.07
CA SER A 338 28.13 -9.42 -34.16
C SER A 338 28.04 -7.91 -34.31
N VAL A 339 29.17 -7.25 -34.49
CA VAL A 339 29.31 -5.80 -34.77
C VAL A 339 28.38 -5.33 -35.90
N GLN A 340 28.14 -6.16 -36.93
CA GLN A 340 27.36 -5.79 -38.11
C GLN A 340 25.85 -5.96 -37.89
N TRP A 341 25.39 -7.09 -37.37
CA TRP A 341 23.96 -7.28 -37.12
C TRP A 341 23.47 -6.46 -35.90
N LEU A 342 24.32 -6.20 -34.90
CA LEU A 342 24.02 -5.23 -33.84
C LEU A 342 23.86 -3.81 -34.39
N ALA A 343 24.66 -3.40 -35.39
CA ALA A 343 24.47 -2.12 -36.06
C ALA A 343 23.16 -2.06 -36.87
N CYS A 344 22.73 -3.18 -37.48
CA CYS A 344 21.42 -3.28 -38.11
C CYS A 344 20.26 -3.13 -37.11
N ILE A 345 20.40 -3.67 -35.88
CA ILE A 345 19.46 -3.44 -34.78
C ILE A 345 19.46 -1.96 -34.36
N ARG A 346 20.64 -1.35 -34.18
CA ARG A 346 20.78 0.06 -33.77
C ARG A 346 20.11 1.03 -34.74
N VAL A 347 20.37 0.89 -36.04
CA VAL A 347 19.87 1.81 -37.08
C VAL A 347 18.35 1.75 -37.24
N ASN A 348 17.74 0.58 -37.03
CA ASN A 348 16.31 0.35 -37.25
C ASN A 348 15.52 0.19 -35.92
N TRP A 349 16.05 0.70 -34.81
CA TRP A 349 15.52 0.42 -33.46
C TRP A 349 14.03 0.75 -33.31
N GLU A 350 13.63 1.93 -33.79
CA GLU A 350 12.26 2.40 -33.66
C GLU A 350 11.30 1.66 -34.61
N ASP A 351 11.77 1.13 -35.75
CA ASP A 351 10.96 0.29 -36.67
C ASP A 351 10.62 -1.06 -36.03
N TYR A 352 11.52 -1.63 -35.23
CA TYR A 352 11.26 -2.83 -34.43
C TYR A 352 10.35 -2.60 -33.22
N HIS A 353 9.98 -1.33 -32.96
CA HIS A 353 9.07 -0.95 -31.87
C HIS A 353 9.47 -1.52 -30.50
N LEU A 354 10.77 -1.74 -30.26
CA LEU A 354 11.28 -2.48 -29.10
C LEU A 354 10.93 -1.82 -27.75
N SER A 355 10.65 -0.51 -27.76
CA SER A 355 10.16 0.31 -26.66
C SER A 355 8.67 0.10 -26.32
N LYS A 356 7.88 -0.57 -27.17
CA LYS A 356 6.45 -0.84 -26.95
C LYS A 356 6.24 -2.19 -26.24
N ALA A 357 5.12 -2.31 -25.53
CA ALA A 357 4.68 -3.58 -24.97
C ALA A 357 4.23 -4.54 -26.10
N PRO A 358 4.60 -5.83 -26.07
CA PRO A 358 4.13 -6.80 -27.07
C PRO A 358 2.61 -6.96 -27.00
N LYS A 359 1.92 -6.67 -28.11
CA LYS A 359 0.49 -6.96 -28.25
C LYS A 359 0.29 -8.40 -28.72
N LEU A 360 -0.73 -9.07 -28.19
CA LEU A 360 -1.05 -10.44 -28.59
C LEU A 360 -1.41 -10.49 -30.09
N GLY A 361 -0.59 -11.18 -30.88
CA GLY A 361 -0.75 -11.29 -32.33
C GLY A 361 0.00 -10.26 -33.18
N ASP A 362 0.61 -9.24 -32.57
CA ASP A 362 1.53 -8.34 -33.29
C ASP A 362 2.89 -9.04 -33.46
N VAL A 363 3.28 -9.27 -34.71
CA VAL A 363 4.56 -9.91 -35.08
C VAL A 363 5.69 -8.87 -35.21
N ARG A 364 5.37 -7.58 -35.32
CA ARG A 364 6.36 -6.51 -35.51
C ARG A 364 7.05 -6.13 -34.21
N ILE A 365 6.36 -6.20 -33.08
CA ILE A 365 6.90 -5.99 -31.73
C ILE A 365 7.41 -7.35 -31.19
N PRO A 366 8.72 -7.57 -31.01
CA PRO A 366 9.23 -8.85 -30.52
C PRO A 366 8.74 -9.18 -29.10
N SER A 367 8.24 -10.40 -28.90
CA SER A 367 7.83 -10.91 -27.59
C SER A 367 9.02 -11.05 -26.64
N ASP A 368 8.75 -11.21 -25.35
CA ASP A 368 9.82 -11.38 -24.34
C ASP A 368 10.57 -12.72 -24.51
N GLU A 369 9.94 -13.72 -25.12
CA GLU A 369 10.62 -14.95 -25.57
C GLU A 369 11.64 -14.65 -26.69
N VAL A 370 11.27 -13.84 -27.67
CA VAL A 370 12.18 -13.39 -28.75
C VAL A 370 13.28 -12.48 -28.20
N ARG A 371 12.97 -11.51 -27.35
CA ARG A 371 13.96 -10.63 -26.67
C ARG A 371 14.95 -11.46 -25.86
N SER A 372 14.48 -12.44 -25.08
CA SER A 372 15.31 -13.37 -24.31
C SER A 372 16.19 -14.25 -25.21
N ARG A 373 15.68 -14.66 -26.39
CA ARG A 373 16.44 -15.41 -27.39
C ARG A 373 17.55 -14.55 -28.00
N ILE A 374 17.28 -13.30 -28.38
CA ILE A 374 18.27 -12.32 -28.87
C ILE A 374 19.35 -12.08 -27.82
N GLY A 375 18.96 -11.83 -26.56
CA GLY A 375 19.89 -11.68 -25.43
C GLY A 375 20.74 -12.94 -25.15
N SER A 376 20.31 -14.11 -25.64
CA SER A 376 21.04 -15.37 -25.49
C SER A 376 21.93 -15.73 -26.68
N LEU A 377 21.99 -14.89 -27.72
CA LEU A 377 22.88 -15.06 -28.87
C LEU A 377 24.35 -14.82 -28.50
N VAL A 378 25.25 -15.53 -29.16
CA VAL A 378 26.70 -15.39 -28.97
C VAL A 378 27.24 -14.22 -29.79
N VAL A 379 27.98 -13.35 -29.12
CA VAL A 379 28.55 -12.11 -29.66
C VAL A 379 30.04 -12.03 -29.37
N ASP A 380 30.75 -11.31 -30.24
CA ASP A 380 32.18 -11.07 -30.17
C ASP A 380 32.45 -9.88 -29.23
N CYS A 381 33.59 -9.90 -28.51
CA CYS A 381 33.89 -8.98 -27.42
C CYS A 381 35.29 -8.37 -27.56
N THR A 382 35.51 -7.16 -27.03
CA THR A 382 36.76 -6.38 -27.23
C THR A 382 37.99 -6.96 -26.51
N ASP A 383 37.84 -8.10 -25.82
CA ASP A 383 38.92 -8.90 -25.24
C ASP A 383 39.30 -10.12 -26.11
N GLY A 384 38.72 -10.23 -27.32
CA GLY A 384 38.91 -11.34 -28.25
C GLY A 384 38.16 -12.62 -27.87
N ARG A 385 37.30 -12.58 -26.85
CA ARG A 385 36.45 -13.71 -26.44
C ARG A 385 35.05 -13.58 -27.04
N ARG A 386 34.23 -14.63 -26.83
CA ARG A 386 32.83 -14.67 -27.23
C ARG A 386 31.96 -14.96 -26.01
N ALA A 387 30.88 -14.21 -25.85
CA ALA A 387 29.95 -14.32 -24.72
C ALA A 387 28.49 -14.29 -25.23
N LYS A 388 27.49 -14.54 -24.38
CA LYS A 388 26.09 -14.25 -24.75
C LYS A 388 25.83 -12.76 -24.59
N LEU A 389 25.01 -12.16 -25.45
CA LEU A 389 24.73 -10.72 -25.43
C LEU A 389 24.33 -10.20 -24.03
N LYS A 390 23.42 -10.87 -23.32
CA LYS A 390 22.97 -10.52 -21.95
C LYS A 390 24.04 -10.68 -20.85
N ASP A 391 25.15 -11.34 -21.17
CA ASP A 391 26.30 -11.56 -20.29
C ASP A 391 27.44 -10.55 -20.59
N THR A 392 27.20 -9.56 -21.48
CA THR A 392 28.17 -8.49 -21.86
C THR A 392 27.87 -7.12 -21.24
N ILE A 393 28.87 -6.24 -21.28
CA ILE A 393 28.81 -4.84 -20.81
C ILE A 393 29.16 -3.88 -21.97
N LEU A 394 28.52 -2.71 -22.04
CA LEU A 394 28.95 -1.67 -22.99
C LEU A 394 30.36 -1.13 -22.71
N PRO A 395 31.18 -0.88 -23.75
CA PRO A 395 32.48 -0.23 -23.61
C PRO A 395 32.49 1.12 -22.90
N THR A 396 31.37 1.86 -22.87
CA THR A 396 31.24 3.13 -22.12
C THR A 396 31.46 2.96 -20.61
N LEU A 397 31.21 1.77 -20.05
CA LEU A 397 31.43 1.45 -18.63
C LEU A 397 32.85 0.97 -18.32
N ARG A 398 33.75 0.90 -19.32
CA ARG A 398 35.14 0.40 -19.18
C ARG A 398 35.92 1.16 -18.09
N SER A 399 35.69 2.47 -17.94
CA SER A 399 36.30 3.29 -16.87
C SER A 399 35.81 2.91 -15.46
N ALA A 400 34.51 2.65 -15.28
CA ALA A 400 33.95 2.25 -13.99
C ALA A 400 34.47 0.86 -13.56
N VAL A 401 34.55 -0.08 -14.51
CA VAL A 401 35.03 -1.45 -14.27
C VAL A 401 36.55 -1.54 -14.09
N MET A 402 37.34 -0.66 -14.74
CA MET A 402 38.81 -0.64 -14.59
C MET A 402 39.27 -0.43 -13.14
N THR A 403 38.47 0.26 -12.31
CA THR A 403 38.70 0.41 -10.86
C THR A 403 38.82 -0.92 -10.11
N ILE A 404 38.43 -2.04 -10.71
CA ILE A 404 38.19 -3.33 -10.04
C ILE A 404 38.90 -4.51 -10.75
N GLN A 405 39.90 -4.23 -11.58
CA GLN A 405 40.83 -5.21 -12.20
C GLN A 405 40.18 -6.45 -12.88
N HIS A 406 39.74 -6.30 -14.14
CA HIS A 406 39.50 -7.44 -15.06
C HIS A 406 38.68 -8.63 -14.51
N MET A 407 37.54 -8.38 -13.86
CA MET A 407 36.67 -9.39 -13.23
C MET A 407 35.91 -10.34 -14.19
N GLY A 408 36.50 -10.69 -15.34
CA GLY A 408 35.88 -11.58 -16.33
C GLY A 408 34.66 -11.00 -17.07
N PHE A 409 34.41 -9.70 -16.99
CA PHE A 409 33.39 -9.04 -17.79
C PHE A 409 33.86 -8.84 -19.24
N HIS A 410 33.05 -9.35 -20.17
CA HIS A 410 33.29 -9.18 -21.60
C HIS A 410 32.64 -7.89 -22.08
N PHE A 411 33.45 -6.93 -22.53
CA PHE A 411 32.96 -5.71 -23.17
C PHE A 411 32.50 -6.05 -24.59
N LEU A 412 31.26 -5.70 -24.92
CA LEU A 412 30.65 -5.98 -26.22
C LEU A 412 31.43 -5.27 -27.34
N ASP A 413 31.79 -5.98 -28.41
CA ASP A 413 32.38 -5.35 -29.59
C ASP A 413 31.29 -4.64 -30.41
N VAL A 414 31.43 -3.32 -30.55
CA VAL A 414 30.51 -2.44 -31.29
C VAL A 414 31.27 -1.30 -31.97
N LYS A 415 30.83 -0.95 -33.18
CA LYS A 415 31.23 0.31 -33.81
C LYS A 415 30.61 1.49 -33.08
N ASP A 416 31.33 2.61 -33.09
CA ASP A 416 30.91 3.86 -32.45
C ASP A 416 30.59 3.64 -30.96
N GLU A 417 31.58 3.18 -30.16
CA GLU A 417 31.40 2.81 -28.75
C GLU A 417 30.62 3.84 -27.91
N GLN A 418 30.74 5.13 -28.24
CA GLN A 418 30.11 6.27 -27.55
C GLN A 418 28.67 6.58 -28.01
N HIS A 419 28.09 5.80 -28.94
CA HIS A 419 26.77 6.10 -29.50
C HIS A 419 25.64 5.79 -28.52
N ASN A 420 24.87 6.81 -28.12
CA ASN A 420 23.85 6.70 -27.07
C ASN A 420 22.83 5.57 -27.29
N ASP A 421 22.40 5.29 -28.53
CA ASP A 421 21.46 4.18 -28.81
C ASP A 421 21.94 2.79 -28.34
N TRP A 422 23.25 2.56 -28.15
CA TRP A 422 23.71 1.30 -27.55
C TRP A 422 23.14 1.07 -26.14
N THR A 423 22.73 2.13 -25.43
CA THR A 423 22.05 2.02 -24.13
C THR A 423 20.70 1.29 -24.19
N LYS A 424 20.08 1.24 -25.38
CA LYS A 424 18.83 0.51 -25.63
C LYS A 424 19.04 -1.02 -25.64
N LEU A 425 20.27 -1.52 -25.80
CA LEU A 425 20.59 -2.96 -25.70
C LEU A 425 20.31 -3.57 -24.31
N SER A 426 20.02 -2.75 -23.30
CA SER A 426 19.41 -3.18 -22.03
C SER A 426 18.12 -3.99 -22.21
N THR A 427 17.34 -3.76 -23.28
CA THR A 427 16.19 -4.59 -23.69
C THR A 427 16.55 -6.06 -23.95
N PHE A 428 17.83 -6.37 -24.23
CA PHE A 428 18.36 -7.72 -24.41
C PHE A 428 19.26 -8.17 -23.24
N GLY A 429 19.26 -7.44 -22.13
CA GLY A 429 20.01 -7.76 -20.90
C GLY A 429 21.48 -7.32 -20.88
N VAL A 430 21.96 -6.62 -21.92
CA VAL A 430 23.30 -6.00 -21.91
C VAL A 430 23.39 -4.99 -20.78
N ILE A 431 24.50 -4.94 -20.05
CA ILE A 431 24.68 -3.92 -19.03
C ILE A 431 25.13 -2.61 -19.67
N THR A 432 24.27 -1.60 -19.63
CA THR A 432 24.45 -0.32 -20.34
C THR A 432 24.70 0.87 -19.42
N HIS A 433 24.30 0.77 -18.14
CA HIS A 433 24.50 1.78 -17.12
C HIS A 433 25.03 1.17 -15.82
N ARG A 434 25.57 2.01 -14.92
CA ARG A 434 25.82 1.63 -13.53
C ARG A 434 24.49 1.71 -12.78
N ASP A 435 23.80 0.58 -12.70
CA ASP A 435 22.53 0.41 -12.00
C ASP A 435 22.60 -0.72 -10.94
N LEU A 436 21.46 -1.12 -10.39
CA LEU A 436 21.38 -2.23 -9.44
C LEU A 436 21.79 -3.58 -10.07
N ASP A 437 21.47 -3.82 -11.34
CA ASP A 437 21.76 -5.08 -12.01
C ASP A 437 23.27 -5.24 -12.23
N PHE A 438 23.93 -4.16 -12.66
CA PHE A 438 25.39 -4.03 -12.68
C PHE A 438 25.98 -4.29 -11.30
N CYS A 439 25.54 -3.58 -10.26
CA CYS A 439 26.14 -3.70 -8.92
C CYS A 439 25.95 -5.10 -8.30
N LEU A 440 24.81 -5.76 -8.53
CA LEU A 440 24.58 -7.14 -8.07
C LEU A 440 25.39 -8.16 -8.89
N LYS A 441 25.42 -8.07 -10.22
CA LYS A 441 26.27 -8.94 -11.07
C LYS A 441 27.75 -8.79 -10.71
N LEU A 442 28.20 -7.56 -10.47
CA LEU A 442 29.55 -7.20 -10.03
C LEU A 442 29.89 -7.81 -8.67
N LEU A 443 28.95 -7.81 -7.73
CA LEU A 443 29.12 -8.45 -6.43
C LEU A 443 29.16 -9.98 -6.53
N MET A 444 28.30 -10.59 -7.36
CA MET A 444 28.27 -12.04 -7.60
C MET A 444 29.55 -12.57 -8.28
N LYS A 445 30.24 -11.76 -9.09
CA LYS A 445 31.47 -12.19 -9.77
C LYS A 445 32.64 -12.47 -8.82
N PHE A 446 32.72 -11.85 -7.64
CA PHE A 446 33.80 -12.15 -6.69
C PHE A 446 33.79 -13.61 -6.20
N PRO A 447 32.71 -14.15 -5.59
CA PRO A 447 32.67 -15.56 -5.17
C PRO A 447 32.71 -16.54 -6.36
N GLU A 448 32.15 -16.19 -7.53
CA GLU A 448 32.24 -17.03 -8.73
C GLU A 448 33.68 -17.22 -9.25
N THR A 449 34.50 -16.17 -9.17
CA THR A 449 35.88 -16.17 -9.72
C THR A 449 36.95 -16.51 -8.68
N GLY A 450 36.58 -16.55 -7.40
CA GLY A 450 37.54 -16.65 -6.29
C GLY A 450 38.37 -15.38 -6.06
N MET A 451 38.00 -14.25 -6.69
CA MET A 451 38.68 -12.97 -6.49
C MET A 451 38.41 -12.39 -5.10
N ILE A 452 39.47 -11.93 -4.45
CA ILE A 452 39.44 -11.31 -3.12
C ILE A 452 39.41 -9.78 -3.30
N PRO A 453 38.29 -9.09 -3.03
CA PRO A 453 38.23 -7.63 -3.11
C PRO A 453 38.93 -6.95 -1.92
N ASP A 454 39.29 -5.68 -2.12
CA ASP A 454 39.55 -4.79 -1.00
C ASP A 454 38.24 -4.39 -0.28
N LYS A 455 38.35 -4.10 1.03
CA LYS A 455 37.22 -3.72 1.90
C LYS A 455 36.47 -2.48 1.39
N MET A 456 37.16 -1.51 0.80
CA MET A 456 36.57 -0.23 0.37
C MET A 456 35.76 -0.37 -0.91
N THR A 457 36.16 -1.24 -1.85
CA THR A 457 35.35 -1.58 -3.03
C THR A 457 34.03 -2.24 -2.63
N VAL A 458 34.05 -3.20 -1.70
CA VAL A 458 32.80 -3.83 -1.22
C VAL A 458 31.89 -2.82 -0.51
N ILE A 459 32.45 -1.93 0.33
CA ILE A 459 31.70 -0.83 0.96
C ILE A 459 31.06 0.10 -0.09
N LYS A 460 31.80 0.46 -1.14
CA LYS A 460 31.27 1.27 -2.26
C LYS A 460 30.10 0.57 -2.94
N LEU A 461 30.22 -0.73 -3.24
CA LEU A 461 29.14 -1.49 -3.88
C LEU A 461 27.89 -1.61 -3.00
N TYR A 462 28.03 -1.88 -1.70
CA TYR A 462 26.88 -1.89 -0.78
C TYR A 462 26.20 -0.52 -0.69
N ARG A 463 26.97 0.58 -0.74
CA ARG A 463 26.43 1.94 -0.76
C ARG A 463 25.75 2.28 -2.10
N ASP A 464 26.30 1.84 -3.23
CA ASP A 464 25.66 2.00 -4.54
C ASP A 464 24.32 1.24 -4.58
N ILE A 465 24.32 -0.04 -4.15
CA ILE A 465 23.13 -0.89 -4.04
C ILE A 465 22.09 -0.24 -3.11
N HIS A 466 22.50 0.27 -1.95
CA HIS A 466 21.64 1.04 -1.05
C HIS A 466 20.93 2.19 -1.77
N ASN A 467 21.68 3.00 -2.53
CA ASN A 467 21.14 4.17 -3.21
C ASN A 467 20.14 3.79 -4.33
N PHE A 468 20.25 2.61 -4.94
CA PHE A 468 19.22 2.08 -5.84
C PHE A 468 18.02 1.46 -5.09
N CYS A 469 18.20 0.98 -3.85
CA CYS A 469 17.16 0.36 -3.02
C CYS A 469 16.39 1.32 -2.12
N GLU A 470 16.88 2.54 -1.93
CA GLU A 470 16.20 3.61 -1.19
C GLU A 470 14.89 4.03 -1.87
N PRO A 471 14.88 4.49 -3.15
CA PRO A 471 13.65 4.99 -3.80
C PRO A 471 12.72 3.88 -4.32
N SER A 472 13.14 2.61 -4.34
CA SER A 472 12.38 1.53 -4.99
C SER A 472 12.22 0.29 -4.10
N MET A 473 10.97 -0.05 -3.78
CA MET A 473 10.64 -1.28 -3.05
C MET A 473 10.94 -2.54 -3.86
N VAL A 474 10.82 -2.49 -5.19
CA VAL A 474 11.17 -3.62 -6.08
C VAL A 474 12.69 -3.87 -6.08
N ALA A 475 13.49 -2.80 -6.12
CA ALA A 475 14.94 -2.88 -5.99
C ALA A 475 15.36 -3.46 -4.63
N ARG A 476 14.70 -3.02 -3.56
CA ARG A 476 14.91 -3.50 -2.18
C ARG A 476 14.64 -5.00 -2.04
N GLU A 477 13.51 -5.48 -2.56
CA GLU A 477 13.13 -6.89 -2.41
C GLU A 477 13.92 -7.82 -3.33
N ARG A 478 14.28 -7.37 -4.54
CA ARG A 478 15.25 -8.06 -5.41
C ARG A 478 16.60 -8.24 -4.71
N THR A 479 17.07 -7.21 -4.01
CA THR A 479 18.34 -7.23 -3.27
C THR A 479 18.29 -8.12 -2.05
N ARG A 480 17.21 -8.07 -1.25
CA ARG A 480 16.99 -9.00 -0.13
C ARG A 480 17.00 -10.45 -0.58
N THR A 481 16.30 -10.75 -1.67
CA THR A 481 16.30 -12.07 -2.30
C THR A 481 17.72 -12.51 -2.66
N ALA A 482 18.51 -11.67 -3.34
CA ALA A 482 19.89 -12.00 -3.68
C ALA A 482 20.78 -12.28 -2.44
N PHE A 483 20.70 -11.48 -1.38
CA PHE A 483 21.52 -11.65 -0.16
C PHE A 483 21.02 -12.76 0.78
N ARG A 484 19.76 -13.17 0.67
CA ARG A 484 19.19 -14.34 1.36
C ARG A 484 19.66 -15.64 0.70
N ASP A 485 19.67 -15.67 -0.64
CA ASP A 485 19.83 -16.90 -1.41
C ASP A 485 21.29 -17.16 -1.82
N LEU A 486 22.15 -16.13 -1.85
CA LEU A 486 23.57 -16.22 -2.22
C LEU A 486 24.50 -15.68 -1.10
N PRO A 487 25.75 -16.17 -1.00
CA PRO A 487 26.72 -15.69 -0.02
C PRO A 487 27.34 -14.35 -0.44
N LEU A 488 26.60 -13.25 -0.24
CA LEU A 488 26.98 -11.91 -0.73
C LEU A 488 27.57 -10.97 0.35
N ILE A 489 27.84 -11.48 1.56
CA ILE A 489 28.58 -10.74 2.59
C ILE A 489 30.05 -11.17 2.56
N PHE A 490 30.96 -10.24 2.30
CA PHE A 490 32.41 -10.50 2.37
C PHE A 490 32.94 -10.30 3.79
N LEU A 491 33.98 -11.04 4.16
CA LEU A 491 34.67 -10.94 5.45
C LEU A 491 36.18 -10.77 5.20
N PRO A 492 36.70 -9.52 5.20
CA PRO A 492 38.10 -9.24 4.86
C PRO A 492 39.12 -9.96 5.75
N GLU A 493 38.78 -10.21 7.02
CA GLU A 493 39.66 -10.87 8.01
C GLU A 493 39.93 -12.35 7.69
N SER A 494 39.02 -13.03 7.01
CA SER A 494 39.13 -14.45 6.64
C SER A 494 39.12 -14.70 5.13
N ALA A 495 39.03 -13.63 4.32
CA ALA A 495 38.81 -13.67 2.87
C ALA A 495 37.63 -14.55 2.42
N GLN A 496 36.59 -14.68 3.26
CA GLN A 496 35.41 -15.53 2.99
C GLN A 496 34.21 -14.72 2.52
N TRP A 497 33.37 -15.36 1.70
CA TRP A 497 32.01 -14.93 1.39
C TRP A 497 31.01 -15.77 2.21
N VAL A 498 30.02 -15.12 2.83
CA VAL A 498 29.01 -15.76 3.71
C VAL A 498 27.60 -15.28 3.42
N HIS A 499 26.62 -16.10 3.83
CA HIS A 499 25.19 -15.79 3.74
C HIS A 499 24.74 -14.83 4.85
N LEU A 500 23.71 -14.03 4.57
CA LEU A 500 23.11 -13.06 5.51
C LEU A 500 22.71 -13.69 6.85
N GLN A 501 22.20 -14.91 6.83
CA GLN A 501 21.75 -15.69 7.99
C GLN A 501 22.90 -16.18 8.90
N SER A 502 24.16 -16.04 8.47
CA SER A 502 25.35 -16.34 9.31
C SER A 502 25.89 -15.09 10.04
N CYS A 503 25.29 -13.93 9.80
CA CYS A 503 25.72 -12.64 10.31
C CYS A 503 24.67 -12.05 11.26
N VAL A 504 25.15 -11.17 12.14
CA VAL A 504 24.35 -10.16 12.85
C VAL A 504 25.09 -8.83 12.74
N TRP A 505 24.42 -7.72 13.05
CA TRP A 505 25.11 -6.43 13.05
C TRP A 505 26.10 -6.34 14.21
N GLU A 506 25.60 -6.33 15.45
CA GLU A 506 26.40 -6.38 16.70
C GLU A 506 26.09 -7.65 17.53
N ALA A 507 27.11 -8.16 18.22
CA ALA A 507 27.01 -9.29 19.14
C ALA A 507 27.97 -9.12 20.34
N PRO A 508 27.59 -9.52 21.57
CA PRO A 508 28.53 -9.58 22.69
C PRO A 508 29.53 -10.75 22.53
N PRO A 509 30.77 -10.66 23.07
CA PRO A 509 31.85 -11.64 22.86
C PRO A 509 31.60 -13.08 23.34
N CYS A 510 30.50 -13.33 24.06
CA CYS A 510 30.12 -14.67 24.51
C CYS A 510 29.47 -15.52 23.40
N LEU A 511 28.92 -14.89 22.34
CA LEU A 511 28.42 -15.55 21.14
C LEU A 511 29.57 -15.76 20.15
N ARG A 512 29.85 -17.01 19.76
CA ARG A 512 31.03 -17.36 18.94
C ARG A 512 30.68 -18.02 17.61
N ARG A 513 29.44 -18.49 17.41
CA ARG A 513 29.00 -19.13 16.16
C ARG A 513 28.52 -18.14 15.10
N ILE A 514 27.92 -17.03 15.52
CA ILE A 514 27.45 -15.95 14.63
C ILE A 514 28.56 -14.93 14.37
N ARG A 515 28.51 -14.23 13.23
CA ARG A 515 29.54 -13.26 12.84
C ARG A 515 29.00 -11.83 12.96
N PRO A 516 29.40 -11.03 13.97
CA PRO A 516 29.10 -9.60 13.99
C PRO A 516 29.86 -8.89 12.86
N ILE A 517 29.23 -7.92 12.19
CA ILE A 517 29.82 -7.23 11.03
C ILE A 517 29.87 -5.70 11.14
N ALA A 518 29.39 -5.10 12.23
CA ALA A 518 29.37 -3.65 12.42
C ALA A 518 30.76 -3.00 12.33
N HIS A 519 31.80 -3.61 12.91
CA HIS A 519 33.19 -3.12 12.83
C HIS A 519 33.78 -3.22 11.42
N ILE A 520 33.23 -4.11 10.58
CA ILE A 520 33.58 -4.21 9.16
C ILE A 520 32.83 -3.13 8.38
N TYR A 521 31.51 -3.04 8.55
CA TYR A 521 30.61 -2.35 7.61
C TYR A 521 29.88 -1.12 8.16
N GLY A 522 30.32 -0.51 9.26
CA GLY A 522 29.82 0.78 9.79
C GLY A 522 29.48 1.83 8.71
N PRO A 523 30.38 2.14 7.74
CA PRO A 523 30.10 3.08 6.64
C PRO A 523 28.97 2.68 5.66
N ALA A 524 28.41 1.48 5.82
CA ALA A 524 27.27 0.94 5.08
C ALA A 524 26.13 0.47 6.02
N GLN A 525 26.05 0.99 7.25
CA GLN A 525 25.05 0.60 8.25
C GLN A 525 23.61 0.69 7.74
N SER A 526 23.26 1.73 6.97
CA SER A 526 21.92 1.88 6.40
C SER A 526 21.58 0.76 5.40
N PHE A 527 22.56 0.23 4.67
CA PHE A 527 22.36 -0.93 3.81
C PHE A 527 21.98 -2.16 4.63
N PHE A 528 22.77 -2.48 5.66
CA PHE A 528 22.53 -3.68 6.47
C PHE A 528 21.26 -3.58 7.33
N LYS A 529 21.06 -2.48 8.08
CA LYS A 529 19.87 -2.34 8.96
C LYS A 529 18.59 -1.96 8.21
N ASN A 530 18.62 -1.11 7.18
CA ASN A 530 17.39 -0.59 6.56
C ASN A 530 16.99 -1.37 5.29
N ILE A 531 17.96 -1.79 4.46
CA ILE A 531 17.69 -2.53 3.21
C ILE A 531 17.63 -4.03 3.47
N LEU A 532 18.67 -4.62 4.07
CA LEU A 532 18.72 -6.06 4.38
C LEU A 532 18.03 -6.45 5.69
N SER A 533 17.61 -5.47 6.50
CA SER A 533 16.92 -5.69 7.78
C SER A 533 17.70 -6.54 8.79
N LEU A 534 19.04 -6.52 8.72
CA LEU A 534 19.94 -7.21 9.64
C LEU A 534 19.85 -6.61 11.04
N GLN A 535 19.60 -7.47 12.03
CA GLN A 535 19.43 -7.08 13.43
C GLN A 535 20.72 -7.29 14.25
N ASP A 536 20.71 -6.73 15.45
CA ASP A 536 21.68 -7.05 16.52
C ASP A 536 21.29 -8.39 17.18
N ALA A 537 22.25 -9.07 17.82
CA ALA A 537 22.05 -10.42 18.36
C ALA A 537 20.85 -10.52 19.33
N GLY A 538 19.86 -11.34 18.95
CA GLY A 538 18.60 -11.53 19.64
C GLY A 538 18.59 -12.76 20.55
N ILE A 539 17.52 -12.93 21.33
CA ILE A 539 17.36 -14.05 22.28
C ILE A 539 17.54 -15.43 21.61
N GLY A 540 17.08 -15.58 20.36
CA GLY A 540 17.26 -16.82 19.59
C GLY A 540 18.73 -17.19 19.36
N ASP A 541 19.63 -16.21 19.22
CA ASP A 541 21.06 -16.45 19.02
C ASP A 541 21.72 -17.02 20.29
N PHE A 542 21.37 -16.49 21.46
CA PHE A 542 21.82 -17.03 22.76
C PHE A 542 21.26 -18.43 23.01
N VAL A 543 19.99 -18.69 22.67
CA VAL A 543 19.39 -20.03 22.74
C VAL A 543 20.15 -21.01 21.83
N ASN A 544 20.46 -20.60 20.59
CA ASN A 544 21.20 -21.44 19.63
C ASN A 544 22.67 -21.68 20.04
N GLU A 545 23.36 -20.69 20.60
CA GLU A 545 24.72 -20.86 21.14
C GLU A 545 24.71 -21.81 22.37
N LEU A 546 23.75 -21.66 23.28
CA LEU A 546 23.58 -22.53 24.45
C LEU A 546 23.26 -23.98 24.07
N LEU A 547 22.34 -24.22 23.12
CA LEU A 547 22.00 -25.57 22.64
C LEU A 547 23.17 -26.24 21.91
N ALA A 548 24.01 -25.46 21.22
CA ALA A 548 25.18 -25.97 20.52
C ALA A 548 26.26 -26.57 21.46
N HIS A 549 26.21 -26.26 22.75
CA HIS A 549 27.14 -26.75 23.76
C HIS A 549 26.98 -28.24 24.11
N GLU A 550 25.88 -28.89 23.72
CA GLU A 550 25.72 -30.34 23.96
C GLU A 550 26.66 -31.20 23.09
N ASN A 551 27.20 -30.64 22.01
CA ASN A 551 28.06 -31.33 21.04
C ASN A 551 29.56 -30.95 21.12
N ASN A 552 29.93 -29.95 21.94
CA ASN A 552 31.31 -29.47 22.08
C ASN A 552 31.52 -29.01 23.53
N THR A 553 32.58 -29.47 24.21
CA THR A 553 32.89 -29.06 25.60
C THR A 553 33.24 -27.57 25.69
N PRO A 554 32.39 -26.71 26.27
CA PRO A 554 32.67 -25.29 26.41
C PRO A 554 33.32 -25.02 27.77
N SER A 555 33.89 -23.82 27.93
CA SER A 555 34.21 -23.35 29.28
C SER A 555 32.90 -23.04 30.00
N VAL A 556 32.74 -23.52 31.23
CA VAL A 556 31.58 -23.18 32.08
C VAL A 556 31.51 -21.67 32.35
N VAL A 557 32.62 -20.93 32.18
CA VAL A 557 32.63 -19.45 32.20
C VAL A 557 31.78 -18.88 31.05
N GLN A 558 31.94 -19.38 29.82
CA GLN A 558 31.14 -18.93 28.66
C GLN A 558 29.64 -19.20 28.88
N ILE A 559 29.30 -20.35 29.46
CA ILE A 559 27.90 -20.69 29.77
C ILE A 559 27.32 -19.72 30.81
N LYS A 560 28.10 -19.31 31.82
CA LYS A 560 27.69 -18.29 32.80
C LYS A 560 27.48 -16.92 32.15
N GLU A 561 28.38 -16.51 31.25
CA GLU A 561 28.24 -15.27 30.47
C GLU A 561 26.98 -15.29 29.59
N LEU A 562 26.74 -16.39 28.87
CA LEU A 562 25.55 -16.56 28.01
C LEU A 562 24.24 -16.56 28.79
N LEU A 563 24.17 -17.23 29.94
CA LEU A 563 22.97 -17.21 30.79
C LEU A 563 22.69 -15.82 31.37
N LEU A 564 23.73 -15.09 31.79
CA LEU A 564 23.59 -13.72 32.30
C LEU A 564 23.15 -12.73 31.22
N GLU A 565 23.68 -12.87 30.00
CA GLU A 565 23.38 -11.97 28.88
C GLU A 565 22.07 -12.34 28.14
N LEU A 566 21.64 -13.60 28.22
CA LEU A 566 20.26 -13.99 27.89
C LEU A 566 19.28 -13.38 28.91
N SER A 567 19.58 -13.46 30.21
CA SER A 567 18.72 -12.93 31.27
C SER A 567 18.60 -11.40 31.25
N SER A 568 19.68 -10.67 30.93
CA SER A 568 19.65 -9.20 30.79
C SER A 568 18.72 -8.73 29.66
N ARG A 569 18.45 -9.59 28.67
CA ARG A 569 17.60 -9.31 27.50
C ARG A 569 16.15 -9.77 27.66
N ILE A 570 15.80 -10.53 28.71
CA ILE A 570 14.44 -11.01 28.97
C ILE A 570 13.59 -9.91 29.60
N ASN A 571 12.60 -9.43 28.85
CA ASN A 571 11.54 -8.56 29.38
C ASN A 571 10.44 -9.42 30.03
N PRO A 572 10.11 -9.26 31.32
CA PRO A 572 9.09 -10.07 31.99
C PRO A 572 7.72 -10.07 31.29
N ARG A 573 7.36 -8.96 30.63
CA ARG A 573 6.06 -8.75 29.96
C ARG A 573 5.91 -9.48 28.62
N LEU A 574 7.00 -9.93 28.00
CA LEU A 574 6.98 -10.60 26.69
C LEU A 574 7.07 -12.12 26.84
N THR A 575 6.57 -12.87 25.87
CA THR A 575 6.70 -14.34 25.82
C THR A 575 7.85 -14.73 24.90
N TYR A 576 8.69 -15.66 25.36
CA TYR A 576 9.82 -16.21 24.63
C TYR A 576 9.71 -17.74 24.66
N ASP A 577 10.03 -18.42 23.56
CA ASP A 577 10.12 -19.88 23.59
C ASP A 577 11.49 -20.31 24.10
N LEU A 578 11.53 -20.66 25.39
CA LEU A 578 12.71 -21.18 26.09
C LEU A 578 12.58 -22.68 26.41
N LYS A 579 11.56 -23.37 25.88
CA LYS A 579 11.30 -24.79 26.19
C LYS A 579 12.45 -25.71 25.77
N THR A 580 13.13 -25.36 24.69
CA THR A 580 14.33 -26.07 24.22
C THR A 580 15.45 -26.10 25.28
N LEU A 581 15.55 -25.06 26.13
CA LEU A 581 16.54 -24.98 27.20
C LEU A 581 16.14 -25.76 28.48
N GLU A 582 14.88 -26.19 28.63
CA GLU A 582 14.37 -26.81 29.87
C GLU A 582 15.14 -28.10 30.24
N ASN A 583 15.38 -28.94 29.24
CA ASN A 583 16.09 -30.21 29.40
C ASN A 583 17.58 -30.13 29.05
N SER A 584 18.05 -28.99 28.55
CA SER A 584 19.44 -28.84 28.10
C SER A 584 20.40 -28.66 29.26
N ARG A 585 21.60 -29.26 29.17
CA ARG A 585 22.59 -29.27 30.26
C ARG A 585 23.38 -27.98 30.34
N ILE A 586 22.72 -26.91 30.76
CA ILE A 586 23.28 -25.54 30.79
C ILE A 586 23.46 -24.96 32.20
N PHE A 587 22.78 -25.46 33.23
CA PHE A 587 22.87 -24.84 34.56
C PHE A 587 24.14 -25.29 35.31
N PRO A 588 25.07 -24.37 35.65
CA PRO A 588 26.31 -24.70 36.33
C PRO A 588 26.04 -24.88 37.83
N VAL A 589 26.28 -26.09 38.33
CA VAL A 589 25.88 -26.53 39.67
C VAL A 589 27.06 -27.21 40.36
N LYS A 590 27.32 -26.85 41.62
CA LYS A 590 28.27 -27.57 42.49
C LYS A 590 27.55 -28.74 43.15
N ASN A 591 28.04 -29.95 42.89
CA ASN A 591 27.50 -31.18 43.50
C ASN A 591 27.94 -31.32 44.98
N THR A 592 27.51 -32.39 45.66
CA THR A 592 27.90 -32.68 47.05
C THR A 592 29.41 -32.85 47.23
N GLN A 593 30.10 -33.38 46.21
CA GLN A 593 31.57 -33.49 46.15
C GLN A 593 32.27 -32.15 45.84
N LYS A 594 31.51 -31.03 45.76
CA LYS A 594 31.94 -29.68 45.36
C LYS A 594 32.48 -29.55 43.92
N GLN A 595 32.34 -30.60 43.10
CA GLN A 595 32.68 -30.55 41.68
C GLN A 595 31.64 -29.72 40.92
N LEU A 596 32.09 -28.99 39.91
CA LEU A 596 31.23 -28.22 39.03
C LEU A 596 30.72 -29.11 37.89
N VAL A 597 29.39 -29.25 37.80
CA VAL A 597 28.69 -30.04 36.78
C VAL A 597 27.63 -29.19 36.08
N LEU A 598 27.25 -29.55 34.87
CA LEU A 598 26.16 -28.93 34.13
C LEU A 598 24.92 -29.82 34.19
N VAL A 599 23.77 -29.25 34.56
CA VAL A 599 22.51 -29.99 34.74
C VAL A 599 21.33 -29.33 34.00
N PRO A 600 20.26 -30.10 33.69
CA PRO A 600 19.02 -29.55 33.15
C PRO A 600 18.28 -28.61 34.10
N GLY A 601 17.48 -27.70 33.55
CA GLY A 601 16.50 -26.93 34.32
C GLY A 601 15.46 -27.83 34.99
N SER A 602 15.05 -28.89 34.31
CA SER A 602 14.07 -29.88 34.80
C SER A 602 14.55 -30.77 35.96
N ASP A 603 15.86 -30.91 36.22
CA ASP A 603 16.38 -31.80 37.28
C ASP A 603 15.97 -31.31 38.69
N PRO A 604 15.17 -32.08 39.47
CA PRO A 604 14.71 -31.66 40.80
C PRO A 604 15.80 -31.69 41.88
N LYS A 605 17.00 -32.21 41.60
CA LYS A 605 18.03 -32.48 42.61
C LYS A 605 18.92 -31.28 42.96
N TRP A 606 18.74 -30.12 42.30
CA TRP A 606 19.54 -28.91 42.51
C TRP A 606 18.72 -27.69 42.89
N PHE A 607 19.36 -26.79 43.63
CA PHE A 607 18.72 -25.64 44.30
C PHE A 607 19.50 -24.34 44.08
N ILE A 608 18.80 -23.22 44.19
CA ILE A 608 19.37 -21.88 44.06
C ILE A 608 19.65 -21.33 45.47
N PRO A 609 20.91 -21.07 45.85
CA PRO A 609 21.26 -20.63 47.20
C PRO A 609 21.16 -19.11 47.35
N ASP A 610 19.92 -18.61 47.34
CA ASP A 610 19.48 -17.20 47.34
C ASP A 610 19.75 -16.40 48.63
N GLY A 611 20.77 -16.80 49.38
CA GLY A 611 21.24 -16.05 50.54
C GLY A 611 22.54 -16.60 51.08
N LYS A 612 23.42 -15.71 51.57
CA LYS A 612 24.75 -16.06 52.12
C LYS A 612 24.67 -17.20 53.14
N ASN A 613 23.70 -17.14 54.04
CA ASN A 613 23.48 -18.14 55.10
C ASN A 613 22.89 -19.47 54.57
N LEU A 614 22.17 -19.46 53.44
CA LEU A 614 21.65 -20.67 52.80
C LEU A 614 22.79 -21.37 52.04
N SER A 615 23.55 -20.60 51.25
CA SER A 615 24.74 -21.05 50.53
C SER A 615 25.76 -21.74 51.46
N VAL A 616 26.13 -21.10 52.57
CA VAL A 616 27.10 -21.68 53.52
C VAL A 616 26.52 -22.90 54.27
N SER A 617 25.26 -22.84 54.69
CA SER A 617 24.64 -23.93 55.47
C SER A 617 24.50 -25.22 54.64
N PHE A 618 24.10 -25.14 53.37
CA PHE A 618 23.90 -26.32 52.51
C PHE A 618 25.11 -26.68 51.62
N SER A 619 26.24 -25.96 51.74
CA SER A 619 27.46 -26.18 50.94
C SER A 619 28.04 -27.60 51.10
N GLY A 620 27.96 -28.39 50.03
CA GLY A 620 28.40 -29.78 49.95
C GLY A 620 27.39 -30.82 50.47
N MET A 621 26.19 -30.38 50.88
CA MET A 621 25.13 -31.27 51.39
C MET A 621 24.04 -31.52 50.34
N VAL A 622 23.84 -30.58 49.41
CA VAL A 622 22.93 -30.66 48.27
C VAL A 622 23.61 -30.08 47.03
N HIS A 623 23.00 -30.23 45.85
CA HIS A 623 23.52 -29.61 44.63
C HIS A 623 23.08 -28.14 44.57
N LEU A 624 24.02 -27.21 44.41
CA LEU A 624 23.78 -25.77 44.47
C LEU A 624 24.20 -25.03 43.20
N LEU A 625 23.37 -24.13 42.70
CA LEU A 625 23.67 -23.26 41.56
C LEU A 625 24.93 -22.41 41.83
N ASP A 626 25.89 -22.45 40.90
CA ASP A 626 27.24 -21.88 41.04
C ASP A 626 27.35 -20.46 40.46
N PHE A 627 26.55 -19.53 40.97
CA PHE A 627 26.69 -18.09 40.69
C PHE A 627 26.88 -17.31 42.00
N GLY A 628 27.58 -16.18 41.95
CA GLY A 628 27.61 -15.23 43.07
C GLY A 628 26.22 -14.60 43.30
N LEU A 629 25.92 -14.15 44.52
CA LEU A 629 24.57 -13.65 44.86
C LEU A 629 24.10 -12.47 43.97
N GLY A 630 25.03 -11.61 43.54
CA GLY A 630 24.72 -10.54 42.58
C GLY A 630 24.36 -11.05 41.18
N ASP A 631 25.01 -12.13 40.72
CA ASP A 631 24.71 -12.75 39.43
C ASP A 631 23.46 -13.64 39.49
N GLN A 632 23.18 -14.31 40.62
CA GLN A 632 21.89 -14.97 40.84
C GLN A 632 20.74 -13.97 40.68
N LYS A 633 20.88 -12.76 41.25
CA LYS A 633 19.90 -11.69 41.06
C LYS A 633 19.75 -11.23 39.61
N ARG A 634 20.85 -11.21 38.83
CA ARG A 634 20.80 -10.92 37.38
C ARG A 634 20.13 -12.04 36.57
N LEU A 635 20.09 -13.26 37.08
CA LEU A 635 19.41 -14.41 36.47
C LEU A 635 17.90 -14.48 36.79
N GLU A 636 17.40 -13.72 37.78
CA GLU A 636 16.00 -13.76 38.22
C GLU A 636 14.97 -13.73 37.06
N PRO A 637 15.06 -12.85 36.03
CA PRO A 637 14.15 -12.85 34.89
C PRO A 637 14.14 -14.17 34.09
N LEU A 638 15.31 -14.76 33.84
CA LEU A 638 15.43 -16.05 33.16
C LEU A 638 14.90 -17.21 34.02
N LEU A 639 15.21 -17.21 35.33
CA LEU A 639 14.78 -18.24 36.28
C LEU A 639 13.25 -18.25 36.47
N GLU A 640 12.63 -17.07 36.51
CA GLU A 640 11.16 -16.93 36.50
C GLU A 640 10.57 -17.43 35.17
N LYS A 641 11.12 -16.99 34.03
CA LYS A 641 10.55 -17.31 32.71
C LYS A 641 10.68 -18.79 32.33
N MET A 642 11.70 -19.48 32.82
CA MET A 642 11.88 -20.92 32.69
C MET A 642 11.12 -21.74 33.76
N GLY A 643 10.32 -21.11 34.64
CA GLY A 643 9.52 -21.79 35.66
C GLY A 643 10.31 -22.42 36.82
N ILE A 644 11.63 -22.24 36.85
CA ILE A 644 12.54 -22.85 37.83
C ILE A 644 12.69 -22.03 39.14
N TRP A 645 11.92 -20.95 39.28
CA TRP A 645 11.82 -20.13 40.50
C TRP A 645 11.51 -20.92 41.78
N GLY A 646 10.85 -22.08 41.66
CA GLY A 646 10.58 -22.99 42.78
C GLY A 646 11.82 -23.63 43.42
N LYS A 647 13.00 -23.53 42.79
CA LYS A 647 14.27 -24.11 43.30
C LYS A 647 14.99 -23.23 44.33
N HIS A 648 14.51 -22.02 44.61
CA HIS A 648 15.10 -21.12 45.62
C HIS A 648 15.02 -21.73 47.02
N LEU A 649 16.15 -21.78 47.74
CA LEU A 649 16.22 -22.41 49.06
C LEU A 649 15.38 -21.67 50.11
N SER A 650 15.18 -20.35 50.01
CA SER A 650 14.31 -19.61 50.95
C SER A 650 12.88 -20.16 51.00
N HIS A 651 12.33 -20.65 49.89
CA HIS A 651 11.00 -21.24 49.82
C HIS A 651 10.93 -22.69 50.34
N LEU A 652 12.06 -23.38 50.46
CA LEU A 652 12.15 -24.81 50.76
C LEU A 652 12.70 -25.12 52.16
N VAL A 653 13.39 -24.15 52.79
CA VAL A 653 14.11 -24.32 54.06
C VAL A 653 13.23 -24.06 55.27
N THR A 654 13.11 -25.08 56.13
CA THR A 654 12.63 -24.93 57.51
C THR A 654 13.77 -24.42 58.40
N LYS A 655 13.54 -23.32 59.13
CA LYS A 655 14.49 -22.76 60.10
C LYS A 655 14.14 -23.20 61.53
N ARG A 656 15.13 -23.66 62.30
CA ARG A 656 15.01 -23.92 63.75
C ARG A 656 16.19 -23.26 64.48
N GLU A 657 15.88 -22.42 65.45
CA GLU A 657 16.88 -21.81 66.35
C GLU A 657 17.01 -22.71 67.59
N VAL A 658 18.25 -22.93 68.06
CA VAL A 658 18.59 -23.83 69.16
C VAL A 658 19.61 -23.13 70.06
N VAL A 659 19.41 -23.22 71.38
CA VAL A 659 20.36 -22.75 72.40
C VAL A 659 21.19 -23.91 72.90
N GLU A 660 22.51 -23.73 72.92
CA GLU A 660 23.47 -24.60 73.62
C GLU A 660 23.79 -24.01 75.00
N GLY A 661 24.20 -24.86 75.94
CA GLY A 661 24.39 -24.46 77.34
C GLY A 661 23.10 -24.07 78.07
N MET A 662 21.91 -24.49 77.61
CA MET A 662 20.61 -24.07 78.19
C MET A 662 20.45 -24.44 79.69
N ALA A 663 21.15 -25.47 80.19
CA ALA A 663 21.16 -25.82 81.62
C ALA A 663 22.08 -24.91 82.46
N GLN A 664 22.96 -24.16 81.80
CA GLN A 664 23.91 -23.19 82.34
C GLN A 664 23.50 -21.75 82.05
N ALA A 665 22.35 -21.54 81.38
CA ALA A 665 21.87 -20.22 81.02
C ALA A 665 21.60 -19.36 82.27
N THR A 666 22.11 -18.13 82.29
CA THR A 666 21.98 -17.20 83.42
C THR A 666 21.32 -15.89 82.98
N LYS A 667 20.49 -15.31 83.86
CA LYS A 667 19.85 -14.02 83.57
C LYS A 667 20.87 -12.88 83.72
N ASP A 668 21.09 -12.11 82.67
CA ASP A 668 21.87 -10.87 82.74
C ASP A 668 20.97 -9.76 83.30
N VAL A 669 21.23 -9.38 84.57
CA VAL A 669 20.49 -8.34 85.27
C VAL A 669 20.80 -6.94 84.71
N SER A 670 22.02 -6.71 84.22
CA SER A 670 22.45 -5.41 83.66
C SER A 670 21.77 -5.13 82.33
N HIS A 671 21.89 -6.05 81.38
CA HIS A 671 21.27 -5.94 80.06
C HIS A 671 19.74 -6.02 80.13
N THR A 672 19.16 -6.89 80.99
CA THR A 672 17.72 -6.86 81.24
C THR A 672 17.25 -5.50 81.73
N ARG A 673 17.93 -4.89 82.71
CA ARG A 673 17.51 -3.59 83.28
C ARG A 673 17.66 -2.43 82.28
N ARG A 674 18.75 -2.42 81.51
CA ARG A 674 18.96 -1.48 80.39
C ARG A 674 17.84 -1.63 79.34
N PHE A 675 17.46 -2.86 79.01
CA PHE A 675 16.33 -3.13 78.11
C PHE A 675 15.01 -2.64 78.70
N GLN A 676 14.73 -2.88 79.98
CA GLN A 676 13.47 -2.45 80.63
C GLN A 676 13.31 -0.92 80.70
N VAL A 677 14.39 -0.15 80.78
CA VAL A 677 14.32 1.32 80.60
C VAL A 677 13.93 1.66 79.15
N LYS A 678 14.54 1.00 78.16
CA LYS A 678 14.26 1.18 76.72
C LYS A 678 12.88 0.68 76.31
N ALA A 679 12.33 -0.30 77.02
CA ALA A 679 11.00 -0.87 76.80
C ALA A 679 9.89 0.18 76.91
N HIS A 680 10.00 1.16 77.81
CA HIS A 680 9.02 2.25 77.90
C HIS A 680 9.04 3.17 76.66
N TYR A 681 10.20 3.41 76.06
CA TYR A 681 10.31 4.14 74.79
C TYR A 681 9.80 3.32 73.60
N LEU A 682 10.04 2.00 73.59
CA LEU A 682 9.42 1.08 72.61
C LEU A 682 7.89 1.06 72.71
N LEU A 683 7.31 1.24 73.90
CA LEU A 683 5.86 1.37 74.07
C LEU A 683 5.30 2.64 73.41
N CYS A 684 6.07 3.72 73.29
CA CYS A 684 5.62 4.91 72.56
C CYS A 684 5.32 4.60 71.08
N LEU A 685 6.07 3.68 70.48
CA LEU A 685 5.90 3.19 69.11
C LEU A 685 4.70 2.24 68.93
N THR A 686 4.19 1.64 70.01
CA THR A 686 3.03 0.74 69.92
C THR A 686 1.71 1.52 69.82
N ASN A 687 0.74 0.98 69.07
CA ASN A 687 -0.60 1.56 68.95
C ASN A 687 -1.22 1.81 70.34
N PRO A 688 -1.78 3.00 70.66
CA PRO A 688 -2.43 3.27 71.94
C PRO A 688 -3.46 2.23 72.39
N ALA A 689 -4.16 1.57 71.45
CA ALA A 689 -5.10 0.50 71.73
C ALA A 689 -4.44 -0.85 72.10
N GLU A 690 -3.15 -1.04 71.81
CA GLU A 690 -2.36 -2.23 72.17
C GLU A 690 -1.36 -1.96 73.31
N LYS A 691 -1.09 -0.71 73.69
CA LYS A 691 -0.18 -0.33 74.79
C LYS A 691 -0.43 -1.11 76.09
N TYR A 692 -1.69 -1.41 76.45
CA TYR A 692 -2.01 -2.18 77.66
C TYR A 692 -1.66 -3.69 77.59
N ILE A 693 -1.51 -4.25 76.38
CA ILE A 693 -1.06 -5.63 76.15
C ILE A 693 0.46 -5.65 76.02
N MET A 694 1.02 -4.70 75.26
CA MET A 694 2.44 -4.61 74.99
C MET A 694 3.24 -4.20 76.23
N LYS A 695 2.67 -3.41 77.15
CA LYS A 695 3.37 -2.96 78.37
C LYS A 695 3.91 -4.10 79.23
N PRO A 696 3.07 -5.01 79.77
CA PRO A 696 3.58 -6.13 80.55
C PRO A 696 4.48 -7.06 79.73
N LEU A 697 4.22 -7.22 78.42
CA LEU A 697 5.05 -8.05 77.51
C LEU A 697 6.48 -7.51 77.36
N LEU A 698 6.64 -6.21 77.10
CA LEU A 698 7.95 -5.57 76.96
C LEU A 698 8.67 -5.42 78.31
N GLU A 699 7.93 -5.24 79.40
CA GLU A 699 8.47 -5.21 80.76
C GLU A 699 8.93 -6.62 81.24
N SER A 700 8.31 -7.70 80.75
CA SER A 700 8.66 -9.09 81.10
C SER A 700 9.75 -9.72 80.25
N ILE A 701 10.31 -9.02 79.26
CA ILE A 701 11.47 -9.52 78.50
C ILE A 701 12.70 -9.52 79.40
N GLU A 702 13.30 -10.70 79.54
CA GLU A 702 14.57 -10.91 80.23
C GLU A 702 15.67 -11.24 79.21
N ILE A 703 16.85 -10.67 79.39
CA ILE A 703 18.04 -11.03 78.63
C ILE A 703 18.82 -12.10 79.39
N TRP A 704 19.12 -13.22 78.73
CA TRP A 704 19.78 -14.40 79.29
C TRP A 704 21.06 -14.72 78.50
N ALA A 705 22.17 -14.85 79.22
CA ALA A 705 23.45 -15.33 78.71
C ALA A 705 23.39 -16.84 78.45
N VAL A 706 23.91 -17.27 77.30
CA VAL A 706 24.01 -18.68 76.90
C VAL A 706 25.39 -18.98 76.29
N GLU A 707 25.75 -20.26 76.18
CA GLU A 707 27.04 -20.68 75.61
C GLU A 707 27.12 -20.35 74.11
N SER A 708 26.14 -20.79 73.33
CA SER A 708 26.00 -20.42 71.92
C SER A 708 24.56 -20.55 71.43
N ILE A 709 24.25 -19.88 70.32
CA ILE A 709 22.96 -19.98 69.63
C ILE A 709 23.22 -20.46 68.22
N LYS A 710 22.59 -21.57 67.82
CA LYS A 710 22.77 -22.19 66.50
C LYS A 710 21.46 -22.26 65.73
N VAL A 711 21.50 -21.74 64.50
CA VAL A 711 20.41 -21.82 63.53
C VAL A 711 20.60 -23.05 62.67
N HIS A 712 19.84 -24.09 63.00
CA HIS A 712 19.67 -25.25 62.14
C HIS A 712 18.70 -24.90 61.00
N ARG A 713 18.98 -25.45 59.83
CA ARG A 713 18.18 -25.32 58.62
C ARG A 713 17.99 -26.70 58.03
N SER A 714 16.79 -27.07 57.63
CA SER A 714 16.53 -28.34 56.96
C SER A 714 15.63 -28.18 55.74
N ILE A 715 15.86 -29.01 54.73
CA ILE A 715 14.95 -29.21 53.60
C ILE A 715 14.44 -30.65 53.61
N ARG A 716 13.28 -30.90 53.00
CA ARG A 716 12.73 -32.25 52.84
C ARG A 716 12.75 -32.65 51.37
N LEU A 717 13.59 -33.62 51.02
CA LEU A 717 13.71 -34.21 49.67
C LEU A 717 13.43 -35.70 49.77
N ASP A 718 12.64 -36.26 48.85
CA ASP A 718 12.37 -37.71 48.76
C ASP A 718 11.99 -38.36 50.11
N ASN A 719 11.17 -37.64 50.90
CA ASN A 719 10.77 -37.93 52.29
C ASN A 719 11.90 -37.98 53.35
N GLN A 720 13.15 -37.71 52.99
CA GLN A 720 14.26 -37.54 53.91
C GLN A 720 14.44 -36.06 54.30
N GLU A 721 14.90 -35.80 55.52
CA GLU A 721 15.19 -34.44 56.00
C GLU A 721 16.70 -34.18 56.00
N ILE A 722 17.16 -33.31 55.09
CA ILE A 722 18.57 -32.94 54.97
C ILE A 722 18.83 -31.71 55.83
N CYS A 723 19.57 -31.91 56.91
CA CYS A 723 20.02 -30.83 57.80
C CYS A 723 21.26 -30.13 57.23
N GLY A 724 21.11 -28.84 56.91
CA GLY A 724 22.22 -27.93 56.64
C GLY A 724 23.09 -27.74 57.88
N LYS A 725 24.35 -27.33 57.67
CA LYS A 725 25.30 -27.00 58.75
C LYS A 725 24.68 -25.93 59.66
N PRO A 726 24.68 -26.12 60.99
CA PRO A 726 24.26 -25.08 61.91
C PRO A 726 25.18 -23.87 61.77
N LEU A 727 24.60 -22.68 61.69
CA LEU A 727 25.33 -21.41 61.69
C LEU A 727 25.02 -20.66 62.99
N PRO A 728 25.97 -19.91 63.56
CA PRO A 728 25.69 -19.08 64.73
C PRO A 728 24.59 -18.03 64.42
N ALA A 729 23.89 -17.61 65.47
CA ALA A 729 23.14 -16.37 65.54
C ALA A 729 23.49 -15.66 66.84
N ASN A 730 23.18 -14.36 66.92
CA ASN A 730 23.61 -13.53 68.04
C ASN A 730 22.42 -13.27 68.99
N ILE A 731 21.18 -13.36 68.48
CA ILE A 731 19.95 -13.21 69.26
C ILE A 731 18.94 -14.32 68.93
N MET A 732 18.45 -15.03 69.96
CA MET A 732 17.24 -15.87 69.87
C MET A 732 16.14 -15.33 70.78
N LEU A 733 14.91 -15.29 70.26
CA LEU A 733 13.72 -15.01 71.07
C LEU A 733 13.04 -16.34 71.44
N GLY A 734 12.98 -16.63 72.73
CA GLY A 734 12.30 -17.79 73.30
C GLY A 734 10.77 -17.70 73.23
N LYS A 735 10.12 -18.87 73.25
CA LYS A 735 8.64 -18.97 73.36
C LYS A 735 8.11 -18.48 74.71
N ASP A 736 9.00 -18.40 75.69
CA ASP A 736 8.85 -17.89 77.05
C ASP A 736 9.24 -16.40 77.18
N GLN A 737 9.34 -15.68 76.05
CA GLN A 737 9.64 -14.23 75.99
C GLN A 737 11.04 -13.82 76.48
N ARG A 738 11.92 -14.81 76.74
CA ARG A 738 13.33 -14.56 77.03
C ARG A 738 14.10 -14.26 75.75
N VAL A 739 14.98 -13.28 75.81
CA VAL A 739 15.96 -12.97 74.78
C VAL A 739 17.27 -13.64 75.19
N PHE A 740 17.72 -14.62 74.40
CA PHE A 740 18.99 -15.29 74.61
C PHE A 740 20.06 -14.64 73.73
N ALA A 741 21.25 -14.42 74.30
CA ALA A 741 22.44 -13.93 73.60
C ALA A 741 23.70 -14.69 74.10
N PRO A 742 24.74 -14.87 73.27
CA PRO A 742 26.02 -15.43 73.71
C PRO A 742 26.58 -14.68 74.92
N ILE A 743 27.16 -15.41 75.87
CA ILE A 743 27.75 -14.81 77.08
C ILE A 743 28.86 -13.79 76.74
N GLN A 744 29.66 -14.06 75.72
CA GLN A 744 30.71 -13.16 75.23
C GLN A 744 30.13 -11.82 74.72
N ASP A 745 29.05 -11.85 73.94
CA ASP A 745 28.37 -10.64 73.43
C ASP A 745 27.84 -9.74 74.57
N LEU A 746 27.58 -10.31 75.75
CA LEU A 746 27.10 -9.60 76.94
C LEU A 746 28.27 -9.09 77.80
N GLU A 747 29.32 -9.89 77.98
CA GLU A 747 30.54 -9.50 78.70
C GLU A 747 31.31 -8.38 77.98
N ASP A 748 31.46 -8.47 76.66
CA ASP A 748 32.06 -7.43 75.81
C ASP A 748 31.13 -6.23 75.54
N ASN A 749 29.90 -6.24 76.06
CA ASN A 749 28.87 -5.21 75.83
C ASN A 749 28.61 -4.97 74.32
N SER A 750 28.73 -6.03 73.50
CA SER A 750 28.65 -6.00 72.03
C SER A 750 27.34 -6.59 71.47
N LEU A 751 26.35 -6.82 72.35
CA LEU A 751 25.01 -7.32 72.08
C LEU A 751 24.44 -6.83 70.74
N ASN A 752 23.99 -7.77 69.90
CA ASN A 752 23.52 -7.46 68.56
C ASN A 752 22.12 -6.79 68.56
N HIS A 753 22.11 -5.48 68.83
CA HIS A 753 20.91 -4.64 68.86
C HIS A 753 20.13 -4.63 67.53
N TYR A 754 20.78 -4.93 66.40
CA TYR A 754 20.12 -5.05 65.09
C TYR A 754 19.27 -6.32 64.98
N GLU A 755 19.83 -7.50 65.25
CA GLU A 755 19.05 -8.75 65.27
C GLU A 755 17.97 -8.70 66.37
N LEU A 756 18.26 -8.05 67.51
CA LEU A 756 17.27 -7.81 68.57
C LEU A 756 16.14 -6.88 68.10
N SER A 757 16.44 -5.79 67.37
CA SER A 757 15.42 -4.89 66.84
C SER A 757 14.46 -5.61 65.89
N GLU A 758 14.96 -6.42 64.96
CA GLU A 758 14.13 -7.23 64.05
C GLU A 758 13.19 -8.20 64.80
N LYS A 759 13.72 -8.91 65.81
CA LYS A 759 12.94 -9.85 66.64
C LYS A 759 11.82 -9.13 67.40
N LEU A 760 12.09 -7.92 67.90
CA LEU A 760 11.13 -7.09 68.64
C LEU A 760 10.10 -6.43 67.73
N VAL A 761 10.47 -6.03 66.50
CA VAL A 761 9.52 -5.54 65.49
C VAL A 761 8.45 -6.59 65.23
N THR A 762 8.82 -7.86 65.04
CA THR A 762 7.86 -8.95 64.88
C THR A 762 7.08 -9.25 66.18
N LEU A 763 7.75 -9.36 67.33
CA LEU A 763 7.08 -9.69 68.61
C LEU A 763 6.02 -8.65 69.01
N CYS A 764 6.35 -7.37 68.85
CA CYS A 764 5.53 -6.25 69.27
C CYS A 764 4.70 -5.64 68.12
N LYS A 765 4.66 -6.30 66.96
CA LYS A 765 3.95 -5.88 65.73
C LYS A 765 4.29 -4.46 65.25
N LEU A 766 5.51 -3.99 65.48
CA LEU A 766 5.97 -2.67 65.04
C LEU A 766 6.30 -2.61 63.53
N GLU A 767 5.69 -3.49 62.73
CA GLU A 767 5.95 -3.70 61.29
C GLU A 767 5.70 -2.46 60.42
N LYS A 768 5.01 -1.46 60.96
CA LYS A 768 4.72 -0.16 60.32
C LYS A 768 5.59 0.99 60.82
N VAL A 769 6.53 0.72 61.72
CA VAL A 769 7.43 1.71 62.32
C VAL A 769 8.80 1.58 61.65
N PRO A 770 9.52 2.69 61.39
CA PRO A 770 10.91 2.63 60.89
C PRO A 770 11.77 1.74 61.79
N LYS A 771 12.51 0.80 61.17
CA LYS A 771 13.38 -0.15 61.88
C LYS A 771 14.54 0.58 62.55
N GLU A 772 14.96 1.66 61.91
CA GLU A 772 15.97 2.64 62.31
C GLU A 772 15.61 3.26 63.66
N LEU A 773 14.32 3.56 63.89
CA LEU A 773 13.81 4.16 65.13
C LEU A 773 13.79 3.15 66.28
N VAL A 774 13.38 1.90 66.02
CA VAL A 774 13.46 0.79 66.99
C VAL A 774 14.91 0.48 67.36
N LEU A 775 15.80 0.45 66.36
CA LEU A 775 17.24 0.27 66.56
C LEU A 775 17.85 1.42 67.35
N GLY A 776 17.50 2.68 67.03
CA GLY A 776 17.97 3.88 67.72
C GLY A 776 17.59 3.90 69.20
N ILE A 777 16.38 3.47 69.56
CA ILE A 777 15.99 3.29 70.97
C ILE A 777 16.87 2.24 71.65
N LEU A 778 17.24 1.17 70.94
CA LEU A 778 18.03 0.07 71.48
C LEU A 778 19.52 0.41 71.61
N THR A 779 20.11 1.21 70.72
CA THR A 779 21.53 1.59 70.76
C THR A 779 21.81 2.86 71.56
N THR A 780 20.97 3.90 71.48
CA THR A 780 21.23 5.22 72.12
C THR A 780 21.28 5.11 73.65
N SER A 781 22.31 5.66 74.28
CA SER A 781 22.51 5.55 75.74
C SER A 781 21.83 6.65 76.56
N SER A 782 21.58 7.82 75.97
CA SER A 782 20.87 8.92 76.63
C SER A 782 19.36 8.81 76.43
N THR A 783 18.59 8.84 77.51
CA THR A 783 17.12 8.89 77.43
C THR A 783 16.60 10.16 76.76
N GLN A 784 17.27 11.29 76.99
CA GLN A 784 16.92 12.57 76.34
C GLN A 784 17.03 12.46 74.81
N GLN A 785 18.14 11.91 74.30
CA GLN A 785 18.33 11.71 72.86
C GLN A 785 17.31 10.72 72.26
N ILE A 786 16.78 9.78 73.05
CA ILE A 786 15.69 8.91 72.61
C ILE A 786 14.37 9.69 72.54
N GLU A 787 14.09 10.56 73.51
CA GLU A 787 12.90 11.42 73.54
C GLU A 787 12.91 12.41 72.37
N ASP A 788 14.05 13.06 72.11
CA ASP A 788 14.21 14.03 71.02
C ASP A 788 14.08 13.35 69.64
N MET A 789 14.68 12.16 69.46
CA MET A 789 14.54 11.33 68.25
C MET A 789 13.09 10.87 68.02
N LEU A 790 12.35 10.53 69.09
CA LEU A 790 10.93 10.17 69.00
C LEU A 790 10.06 11.37 68.61
N GLU A 791 10.36 12.55 69.13
CA GLU A 791 9.69 13.81 68.78
C GLU A 791 9.96 14.21 67.32
N GLU A 792 11.20 14.10 66.84
CA GLU A 792 11.57 14.30 65.43
C GLU A 792 10.82 13.35 64.48
N HIS A 793 10.61 12.10 64.89
CA HIS A 793 9.83 11.11 64.14
C HIS A 793 8.30 11.22 64.37
N GLY A 794 7.82 12.30 65.00
CA GLY A 794 6.40 12.61 65.17
C GLY A 794 5.65 11.72 66.17
N VAL A 795 6.35 11.03 67.07
CA VAL A 795 5.75 10.12 68.05
C VAL A 795 5.27 10.90 69.27
N ILE A 796 3.96 10.88 69.54
CA ILE A 796 3.36 11.59 70.68
C ILE A 796 3.38 10.73 71.95
N PHE A 797 4.01 11.22 73.02
CA PHE A 797 4.07 10.60 74.34
C PHE A 797 4.09 11.64 75.47
N ASP A 798 3.70 11.24 76.68
CA ASP A 798 3.82 12.09 77.88
C ASP A 798 5.26 11.96 78.43
N LYS A 799 6.08 12.99 78.17
CA LYS A 799 7.48 13.08 78.60
C LYS A 799 7.62 12.97 80.14
N VAL A 800 6.64 13.46 80.91
CA VAL A 800 6.64 13.45 82.38
C VAL A 800 6.20 12.11 82.96
N GLU A 801 5.23 11.42 82.38
CA GLU A 801 4.89 10.03 82.77
C GLU A 801 6.04 9.08 82.40
N LEU A 802 6.59 9.23 81.19
CA LEU A 802 7.67 8.39 80.66
C LEU A 802 8.94 8.51 81.52
N GLN A 803 9.36 9.74 81.84
CA GLN A 803 10.49 9.98 82.74
C GLN A 803 10.23 9.48 84.17
N LYS A 804 8.98 9.49 84.68
CA LYS A 804 8.66 8.88 85.98
C LYS A 804 8.80 7.35 85.94
N LEU A 805 8.31 6.71 84.89
CA LEU A 805 8.39 5.25 84.72
C LEU A 805 9.85 4.79 84.61
N THR A 806 10.67 5.45 83.77
CA THR A 806 12.09 5.11 83.63
C THR A 806 12.90 5.43 84.90
N ASN A 807 12.66 6.57 85.55
CA ASN A 807 13.35 6.91 86.81
C ASN A 807 12.97 5.99 87.97
N ASN A 808 11.81 5.33 87.98
CA ASN A 808 11.51 4.27 88.95
C ASN A 808 12.41 3.04 88.75
N ILE A 809 12.64 2.64 87.49
CA ILE A 809 13.54 1.52 87.15
C ILE A 809 15.01 1.88 87.45
N ILE A 810 15.40 3.14 87.29
CA ILE A 810 16.76 3.64 87.60
C ILE A 810 16.94 3.86 89.11
N GLY A 811 15.93 4.35 89.84
CA GLY A 811 16.01 4.63 91.28
C GLY A 811 16.22 3.36 92.12
N GLY A 812 15.57 2.25 91.74
CA GLY A 812 15.79 0.94 92.35
C GLY A 812 17.17 0.31 92.07
N LEU A 813 18.11 1.03 91.45
CA LEU A 813 19.49 0.61 91.20
C LEU A 813 20.40 1.03 92.37
N VAL A 814 20.01 2.05 93.13
CA VAL A 814 20.73 2.57 94.32
C VAL A 814 20.53 1.68 95.56
N GLY A 815 19.40 0.98 95.65
CA GLY A 815 18.98 0.24 96.86
C GLY A 815 19.68 -1.10 97.14
N ALA A 816 20.57 -1.57 96.27
CA ALA A 816 21.17 -2.92 96.35
C ALA A 816 22.69 -2.95 96.56
N ALA A 817 23.35 -1.80 96.71
CA ALA A 817 24.82 -1.66 96.66
C ALA A 817 25.42 -1.03 97.94
N SER A 818 24.97 -1.44 99.13
CA SER A 818 25.39 -0.85 100.42
C SER A 818 25.90 -1.88 101.46
N SER A 819 26.66 -2.89 101.02
CA SER A 819 27.43 -3.76 101.93
C SER A 819 28.70 -4.39 101.32
N SER A 820 29.72 -3.57 101.01
CA SER A 820 31.05 -3.68 101.66
C SER A 820 31.98 -2.51 101.28
N ARG A 821 33.09 -2.33 102.02
CA ARG A 821 34.16 -1.34 101.76
C ARG A 821 35.23 -1.98 100.84
N ARG A 822 35.92 -1.25 99.93
CA ARG A 822 37.01 -0.28 100.15
C ARG A 822 37.42 0.34 98.78
N VAL A 823 38.14 1.48 98.63
CA VAL A 823 38.40 2.72 99.43
C VAL A 823 39.17 3.70 98.50
N SER A 824 39.10 5.02 98.75
CA SER A 824 39.91 6.12 98.12
C SER A 824 39.65 6.46 96.63
N ALA A 825 39.77 7.72 96.18
CA ALA A 825 39.82 9.01 96.91
C ALA A 825 39.41 10.24 96.04
N GLN A 826 38.75 11.20 96.72
CA GLN A 826 38.67 12.66 96.55
C GLN A 826 38.87 13.41 95.19
N GLN A 827 37.79 14.14 94.83
CA GLN A 827 37.70 15.61 94.60
C GLN A 827 37.89 16.25 93.19
N THR A 828 36.88 17.08 92.87
CA THR A 828 36.72 18.17 91.86
C THR A 828 37.30 19.51 92.43
N PRO A 829 37.14 20.75 91.86
CA PRO A 829 36.25 21.30 90.81
C PRO A 829 36.92 22.30 89.79
N PRO A 830 36.42 23.53 89.47
CA PRO A 830 35.45 23.89 88.39
C PRO A 830 35.89 25.05 87.44
N GLY A 831 35.00 25.55 86.53
CA GLY A 831 34.95 27.00 86.23
C GLY A 831 34.28 27.54 84.93
N MET A 832 33.09 28.17 85.08
CA MET A 832 32.57 29.40 84.38
C MET A 832 32.21 29.35 82.85
N VAL A 833 30.96 29.64 82.41
CA VAL A 833 30.18 30.94 82.28
C VAL A 833 30.67 31.76 81.05
N SER A 834 29.87 32.35 80.13
CA SER A 834 28.59 33.17 80.15
C SER A 834 27.81 33.07 78.79
N ASP A 835 26.74 33.79 78.36
CA ASP A 835 25.50 34.52 78.85
C ASP A 835 24.77 35.11 77.56
N ASN A 836 23.54 35.67 77.45
CA ASN A 836 22.20 35.57 78.10
C ASN A 836 21.13 36.41 77.28
N ASP A 837 19.82 36.33 77.60
CA ASP A 837 18.69 37.28 77.23
C ASP A 837 18.23 37.44 75.75
N SER A 838 17.04 37.97 75.34
CA SER A 838 15.64 38.14 75.87
C SER A 838 14.71 38.67 74.71
N SER A 839 13.47 39.18 74.90
CA SER A 839 12.16 38.46 75.03
C SER A 839 10.93 39.28 74.52
N SER A 840 9.72 38.67 74.43
CA SER A 840 8.33 39.28 74.39
C SER A 840 7.89 40.15 73.16
N SER A 841 6.59 40.38 72.79
CA SER A 841 5.26 39.84 73.19
C SER A 841 4.07 40.37 72.30
N GLY A 842 2.92 39.68 72.29
CA GLY A 842 1.55 40.25 72.13
C GLY A 842 0.84 40.13 70.75
N ASP A 843 -0.50 40.20 70.64
CA ASP A 843 -1.56 40.01 71.67
C ASP A 843 -2.98 39.73 71.05
N SER A 844 -4.00 39.67 71.91
CA SER A 844 -5.39 39.14 71.78
C SER A 844 -6.40 40.00 70.94
N ASP A 845 -7.74 39.80 70.87
CA ASP A 845 -8.71 39.17 71.79
C ASP A 845 -10.11 38.86 71.19
N SER A 846 -10.92 38.02 71.89
CA SER A 846 -12.33 38.30 72.32
C SER A 846 -13.20 37.05 72.66
N SER A 847 -13.56 36.94 73.95
CA SER A 847 -14.80 36.42 74.60
C SER A 847 -15.89 35.69 73.78
N SER A 848 -16.65 34.67 74.26
CA SER A 848 -16.72 33.90 75.53
C SER A 848 -17.80 32.76 75.35
N LEU A 849 -18.47 32.05 76.29
CA LEU A 849 -18.65 32.04 77.76
C LEU A 849 -19.27 30.66 78.20
N ALA A 850 -19.40 30.42 79.51
CA ALA A 850 -20.30 29.47 80.22
C ALA A 850 -20.28 27.93 79.94
N ASP A 851 -19.58 27.19 80.80
CA ASP A 851 -20.13 26.32 81.87
C ASP A 851 -21.40 25.46 81.64
N LEU A 852 -21.54 24.21 82.13
CA LEU A 852 -20.71 23.42 83.08
C LEU A 852 -21.11 21.92 83.04
N LYS A 853 -20.14 21.01 83.32
CA LYS A 853 -20.30 19.62 83.85
C LYS A 853 -21.02 18.57 82.95
N ALA A 854 -20.78 17.25 83.10
CA ALA A 854 -19.64 16.48 83.65
C ALA A 854 -19.82 14.96 83.40
N ILE A 855 -18.71 14.21 83.37
CA ILE A 855 -18.60 12.74 83.59
C ILE A 855 -19.30 11.83 82.53
N GLY A 856 -18.73 10.72 82.08
CA GLY A 856 -17.36 10.22 82.27
C GLY A 856 -17.20 8.71 82.00
N PHE A 857 -16.05 8.35 81.42
CA PHE A 857 -15.34 7.06 81.50
C PHE A 857 -15.98 5.69 81.10
N ARG A 858 -15.15 4.98 80.32
CA ARG A 858 -14.73 3.55 80.47
C ARG A 858 -15.51 2.40 79.79
N VAL A 859 -14.84 1.88 78.75
CA VAL A 859 -14.25 0.51 78.68
C VAL A 859 -15.19 -0.70 78.65
N LYS A 860 -14.90 -1.62 77.71
CA LYS A 860 -14.74 -3.04 78.07
C LYS A 860 -13.77 -3.82 77.18
N LEU A 861 -13.34 -4.96 77.73
CA LEU A 861 -12.17 -5.74 77.33
C LEU A 861 -12.59 -7.02 76.58
N ALA A 862 -11.62 -7.62 75.89
CA ALA A 862 -11.68 -8.88 75.16
C ALA A 862 -12.41 -10.06 75.83
N ARG A 863 -12.88 -11.02 75.00
CA ARG A 863 -12.43 -12.43 75.03
C ARG A 863 -12.96 -13.27 73.86
N LYS A 864 -12.22 -14.34 73.51
CA LYS A 864 -12.71 -15.49 72.73
C LYS A 864 -13.58 -16.38 73.63
N ILE A 865 -14.59 -17.05 73.07
CA ILE A 865 -15.06 -18.42 73.44
C ILE A 865 -16.07 -18.93 72.37
N LYS A 866 -16.18 -20.25 72.24
CA LYS A 866 -17.15 -21.04 71.42
C LYS A 866 -17.86 -22.04 72.38
N PRO A 867 -18.92 -22.77 71.97
CA PRO A 867 -20.06 -22.43 71.11
C PRO A 867 -21.42 -22.88 71.74
N VAL A 868 -22.57 -22.55 71.13
CA VAL A 868 -23.87 -23.23 71.36
C VAL A 868 -24.60 -23.39 70.01
N SER A 869 -25.50 -24.38 69.90
CA SER A 869 -26.15 -24.86 68.67
C SER A 869 -27.70 -24.78 68.73
N ALA A 870 -28.36 -25.28 67.66
CA ALA A 870 -29.81 -25.44 67.42
C ALA A 870 -30.51 -24.22 66.74
N SER A 871 -31.04 -24.33 65.50
CA SER A 871 -32.27 -25.05 65.02
C SER A 871 -33.47 -24.10 64.97
N ARG A 872 -34.39 -24.07 63.99
CA ARG A 872 -34.79 -24.85 62.78
C ARG A 872 -35.35 -23.82 61.75
N ALA A 873 -35.64 -24.04 60.46
CA ALA A 873 -35.48 -25.08 59.42
C ALA A 873 -35.66 -24.34 58.04
N ASN A 874 -35.60 -24.88 56.82
CA ASN A 874 -35.46 -26.23 56.25
C ASN A 874 -34.48 -26.12 55.03
N GLY A 875 -34.40 -26.92 53.95
CA GLY A 875 -35.05 -28.15 53.47
C GLY A 875 -35.96 -27.88 52.25
N GLN A 876 -35.73 -28.41 51.04
CA GLN A 876 -34.91 -29.55 50.57
C GLN A 876 -34.22 -29.26 49.20
N ASN A 877 -33.62 -30.22 48.46
CA ASN A 877 -32.33 -30.92 48.68
C ASN A 877 -31.90 -31.69 47.38
N HIS A 878 -30.69 -32.28 47.37
CA HIS A 878 -30.12 -33.26 46.39
C HIS A 878 -29.57 -32.74 45.03
N SER A 879 -28.54 -33.36 44.39
CA SER A 879 -27.38 -34.13 44.92
C SER A 879 -26.29 -34.46 43.85
N VAL A 880 -25.02 -34.55 44.29
CA VAL A 880 -23.97 -35.51 43.82
C VAL A 880 -23.14 -35.24 42.52
N ARG A 881 -21.91 -35.80 42.53
CA ARG A 881 -20.78 -35.82 41.55
C ARG A 881 -20.80 -37.14 40.70
N PRO A 882 -19.82 -37.59 39.85
CA PRO A 882 -18.43 -37.11 39.60
C PRO A 882 -17.89 -37.13 38.13
N ARG A 883 -16.61 -36.72 38.01
CA ARG A 883 -15.52 -37.12 37.06
C ARG A 883 -15.79 -38.17 35.95
N PHE A 884 -15.16 -38.00 34.79
CA PHE A 884 -13.97 -38.79 34.37
C PHE A 884 -13.17 -38.15 33.20
N ARG A 885 -11.96 -38.67 32.95
CA ARG A 885 -11.03 -38.46 31.80
C ARG A 885 -10.64 -39.89 31.33
N PRO A 886 -10.36 -40.17 30.05
CA PRO A 886 -9.00 -39.98 29.54
C PRO A 886 -8.91 -39.61 28.03
N GLU A 887 -7.67 -39.66 27.51
CA GLU A 887 -7.23 -39.53 26.10
C GLU A 887 -7.10 -40.97 25.48
N PRO A 888 -6.56 -41.25 24.25
CA PRO A 888 -5.90 -40.40 23.24
C PRO A 888 -6.22 -40.78 21.75
N SER A 889 -5.23 -40.55 20.86
CA SER A 889 -4.88 -41.21 19.56
C SER A 889 -5.62 -40.91 18.23
N SER A 890 -4.79 -40.85 17.16
CA SER A 890 -4.99 -41.34 15.76
C SER A 890 -6.11 -40.78 14.89
N ASP A 891 -5.96 -40.61 13.57
CA ASP A 891 -4.78 -40.63 12.66
C ASP A 891 -5.19 -39.98 11.32
N GLU A 892 -4.19 -39.65 10.47
CA GLU A 892 -4.24 -39.53 8.98
C GLU A 892 -5.31 -38.68 8.24
N ASN A 893 -4.88 -38.15 7.07
CA ASN A 893 -5.48 -38.16 5.72
C ASN A 893 -7.04 -38.25 5.52
N ASP A 894 -7.66 -37.70 4.47
CA ASP A 894 -7.11 -37.34 3.16
C ASP A 894 -7.98 -36.32 2.35
N THR A 895 -7.49 -36.02 1.14
CA THR A 895 -8.11 -35.41 -0.06
C THR A 895 -9.64 -35.45 -0.29
N GLU A 896 -10.14 -34.36 -0.92
CA GLU A 896 -11.18 -34.34 -1.99
C GLU A 896 -12.64 -34.75 -1.62
N GLN A 897 -13.72 -34.44 -2.36
CA GLN A 897 -14.04 -33.50 -3.46
C GLN A 897 -15.58 -33.27 -3.53
N PHE A 898 -16.04 -32.41 -4.46
CA PHE A 898 -17.34 -32.46 -5.19
C PHE A 898 -18.71 -32.14 -4.52
N LEU A 899 -19.45 -31.28 -5.25
CA LEU A 899 -20.93 -31.11 -5.32
C LEU A 899 -21.68 -30.62 -4.05
N GLY A 900 -22.74 -29.81 -4.16
CA GLY A 900 -23.37 -29.19 -5.34
C GLY A 900 -24.68 -28.44 -4.97
N ASP A 901 -25.20 -27.64 -5.90
CA ASP A 901 -26.52 -26.98 -6.01
C ASP A 901 -27.31 -26.53 -4.75
N GLY A 902 -27.75 -25.27 -4.75
CA GLY A 902 -28.55 -24.68 -3.65
C GLY A 902 -29.33 -23.40 -4.02
N ASP A 903 -29.90 -23.34 -5.22
CA ASP A 903 -30.72 -22.21 -5.70
C ASP A 903 -32.01 -22.00 -4.85
N TRP A 904 -32.22 -20.78 -4.33
CA TRP A 904 -33.50 -20.32 -3.77
C TRP A 904 -33.66 -18.79 -3.85
N ASP A 905 -34.32 -18.31 -4.91
CA ASP A 905 -34.89 -16.95 -4.98
C ASP A 905 -36.39 -16.94 -4.58
N LYS A 906 -36.82 -15.86 -3.88
CA LYS A 906 -38.18 -15.39 -3.45
C LYS A 906 -38.06 -14.51 -2.18
N GLY A 907 -38.90 -13.50 -1.92
CA GLY A 907 -39.97 -12.92 -2.74
C GLY A 907 -41.01 -12.10 -1.94
N THR A 908 -40.94 -10.76 -2.04
CA THR A 908 -42.04 -9.75 -1.86
C THR A 908 -42.88 -9.62 -0.56
N ALA A 909 -42.62 -8.51 0.18
CA ALA A 909 -43.57 -7.44 0.60
C ALA A 909 -44.77 -7.74 1.57
N PRO A 910 -45.64 -6.76 1.99
CA PRO A 910 -45.60 -5.28 2.03
C PRO A 910 -46.11 -4.62 3.39
N MET A 911 -46.38 -3.29 3.40
CA MET A 911 -47.26 -2.49 4.33
C MET A 911 -46.73 -2.10 5.75
N SER A 912 -47.13 -0.98 6.42
CA SER A 912 -47.73 0.31 5.98
C SER A 912 -47.83 1.40 7.10
N ASN A 913 -47.48 2.66 6.79
CA ASN A 913 -48.03 3.99 7.19
C ASN A 913 -48.41 4.45 8.66
N HIS A 914 -48.33 5.79 8.82
CA HIS A 914 -49.03 6.73 9.74
C HIS A 914 -48.48 7.00 11.18
N ALA A 915 -48.71 8.17 11.82
CA ALA A 915 -48.70 9.59 11.38
C ALA A 915 -48.94 10.60 12.55
N ALA A 916 -48.12 11.66 12.65
CA ALA A 916 -48.42 12.98 13.29
C ALA A 916 -48.70 12.98 14.83
N PRO A 917 -48.93 14.14 15.53
CA PRO A 917 -48.94 15.55 15.11
C PRO A 917 -48.19 16.60 16.00
N TYR A 918 -48.31 17.87 15.60
CA TYR A 918 -47.96 19.17 16.23
C TYR A 918 -48.36 19.33 17.74
N ARG A 919 -47.87 20.31 18.53
CA ARG A 919 -47.98 21.79 18.33
C ARG A 919 -47.06 22.67 19.24
N ARG A 920 -47.08 24.00 19.01
CA ARG A 920 -46.22 25.07 19.59
C ARG A 920 -46.86 25.86 20.74
N SER A 921 -46.04 26.48 21.62
CA SER A 921 -46.08 27.92 22.03
C SER A 921 -45.08 28.22 23.17
N ALA A 922 -44.69 29.45 23.55
CA ALA A 922 -44.40 30.73 22.83
C ALA A 922 -43.81 31.78 23.83
N LYS A 923 -43.37 32.96 23.31
CA LYS A 923 -42.86 34.18 24.00
C LYS A 923 -41.37 34.12 24.45
N SER A 924 -40.45 35.05 24.14
CA SER A 924 -40.40 36.52 23.85
C SER A 924 -40.07 37.39 25.07
N SER A 925 -39.38 38.53 24.94
CA SER A 925 -38.85 39.23 23.73
C SER A 925 -37.30 39.22 23.73
N ASP A 926 -36.49 40.02 23.04
CA ASP A 926 -36.60 41.20 22.14
C ASP A 926 -35.37 41.20 21.17
N GLY A 927 -35.13 42.13 20.23
CA GLY A 927 -35.86 43.35 19.85
C GLY A 927 -35.11 44.20 18.80
N PHE A 928 -35.69 45.34 18.42
CA PHE A 928 -35.22 46.33 17.42
C PHE A 928 -35.06 45.87 15.95
N SER A 929 -35.05 46.85 15.04
CA SER A 929 -35.43 46.77 13.61
C SER A 929 -34.65 47.82 12.77
N TYR A 930 -34.65 47.89 11.42
CA TYR A 930 -35.78 48.04 10.49
C TYR A 930 -35.42 47.75 9.00
N GLN A 931 -36.34 47.05 8.31
CA GLN A 931 -36.85 47.15 6.92
C GLN A 931 -36.02 47.50 5.66
N GLU A 932 -36.60 47.02 4.54
CA GLU A 932 -36.25 47.20 3.14
C GLU A 932 -36.48 48.63 2.59
N LYS A 933 -35.83 48.96 1.45
CA LYS A 933 -36.55 49.43 0.24
C LYS A 933 -35.68 49.38 -1.03
N SER A 934 -36.33 49.57 -2.18
CA SER A 934 -35.79 49.35 -3.53
C SER A 934 -35.78 50.62 -4.40
N ASN A 935 -35.10 50.53 -5.56
CA ASN A 935 -35.34 51.19 -6.86
C ASN A 935 -34.19 52.04 -7.44
N ASN A 936 -33.98 51.85 -8.75
CA ASN A 936 -33.43 52.76 -9.78
C ASN A 936 -31.98 53.26 -9.59
N PHE A 937 -31.11 53.10 -10.59
CA PHE A 937 -31.26 53.69 -11.93
C PHE A 937 -30.96 52.72 -13.08
N GLY A 938 -31.37 53.09 -14.30
CA GLY A 938 -31.09 52.35 -15.54
C GLY A 938 -30.93 53.25 -16.76
N ASN A 939 -30.66 52.62 -17.91
CA ASN A 939 -30.54 53.20 -19.26
C ASN A 939 -29.41 54.21 -19.51
N LYS A 940 -28.27 53.71 -20.04
CA LYS A 940 -27.38 54.29 -21.07
C LYS A 940 -26.16 53.37 -21.23
N LEU A 941 -25.66 53.00 -22.41
CA LEU A 941 -26.17 53.16 -23.78
C LEU A 941 -26.23 51.80 -24.48
N ALA A 942 -27.04 51.71 -25.54
CA ALA A 942 -26.75 50.85 -26.67
C ALA A 942 -26.46 51.75 -27.87
N MET A 943 -25.45 51.40 -28.67
CA MET A 943 -25.21 51.95 -30.01
C MET A 943 -24.83 50.77 -30.93
N SER A 944 -25.11 50.92 -32.22
CA SER A 944 -25.16 49.86 -33.23
C SER A 944 -23.98 49.91 -34.20
N ASP A 945 -23.82 48.85 -35.00
CA ASP A 945 -22.69 48.61 -35.91
C ASP A 945 -22.64 49.53 -37.16
N GLU A 946 -23.09 50.78 -37.08
CA GLU A 946 -23.23 51.71 -38.22
C GLU A 946 -22.29 52.93 -38.19
N ASP A 947 -21.59 53.23 -37.09
CA ASP A 947 -20.58 54.30 -37.03
C ASP A 947 -19.21 53.84 -37.60
N ILE A 948 -19.23 53.25 -38.79
CA ILE A 948 -18.05 52.94 -39.61
C ILE A 948 -17.98 53.96 -40.77
N ASN A 949 -16.77 54.43 -41.08
CA ASN A 949 -16.43 55.56 -41.98
C ASN A 949 -16.80 56.92 -41.33
N ASP A 950 -15.86 57.65 -40.73
CA ASP A 950 -14.94 58.53 -41.46
C ASP A 950 -13.72 58.99 -40.61
N ILE A 951 -12.83 59.76 -41.26
CA ILE A 951 -11.66 60.50 -40.73
C ILE A 951 -10.34 59.72 -40.73
N ASP A 952 -9.35 60.33 -41.39
CA ASP A 952 -8.06 59.79 -41.79
C ASP A 952 -6.90 60.50 -41.04
N SER A 953 -5.67 59.98 -41.19
CA SER A 953 -4.37 60.64 -40.93
C SER A 953 -3.95 61.12 -39.50
N GLU A 954 -2.88 60.49 -39.00
CA GLU A 954 -1.67 61.15 -38.42
C GLU A 954 -1.74 62.10 -37.19
N GLU A 955 -2.53 61.83 -36.14
CA GLU A 955 -2.23 62.44 -34.81
C GLU A 955 -2.60 61.59 -33.55
N SER A 956 -2.85 60.28 -33.69
CA SER A 956 -3.46 59.47 -32.61
C SER A 956 -2.50 58.74 -31.64
N GLU A 957 -1.21 58.61 -31.94
CA GLU A 957 -0.28 57.75 -31.15
C GLU A 957 0.13 58.33 -29.78
N ILE A 958 0.04 59.65 -29.57
CA ILE A 958 0.56 60.30 -28.35
C ILE A 958 -0.52 60.39 -27.23
N VAL A 959 -1.80 60.55 -27.60
CA VAL A 959 -2.90 60.70 -26.64
C VAL A 959 -3.38 59.35 -26.08
N THR A 960 -3.39 58.32 -26.92
CA THR A 960 -3.83 56.96 -26.56
C THR A 960 -2.94 56.32 -25.50
N ASP A 961 -1.62 56.32 -25.70
CA ASP A 961 -0.63 55.78 -24.75
C ASP A 961 -0.66 56.52 -23.39
N THR A 962 -0.94 57.82 -23.41
CA THR A 962 -1.09 58.63 -22.18
C THR A 962 -2.34 58.25 -21.38
N MET A 963 -3.49 58.08 -22.03
CA MET A 963 -4.73 57.64 -21.35
C MET A 963 -4.66 56.17 -20.89
N GLN A 964 -4.04 55.28 -21.67
CA GLN A 964 -3.85 53.89 -21.28
C GLN A 964 -2.93 53.76 -20.05
N ARG A 965 -1.84 54.54 -19.96
CA ARG A 965 -1.01 54.59 -18.74
C ARG A 965 -1.75 55.17 -17.53
N ALA A 966 -2.65 56.14 -17.71
CA ALA A 966 -3.48 56.67 -16.63
C ALA A 966 -4.45 55.60 -16.09
N GLN A 967 -5.21 54.94 -16.96
CA GLN A 967 -6.14 53.88 -16.54
C GLN A 967 -5.39 52.66 -15.95
N ALA A 968 -4.26 52.26 -16.53
CA ALA A 968 -3.40 51.20 -16.00
C ALA A 968 -2.63 51.60 -14.72
N SER A 969 -2.73 52.86 -14.27
CA SER A 969 -2.25 53.36 -12.98
C SER A 969 -3.35 53.30 -11.92
N GLU A 970 -4.57 53.74 -12.24
CA GLU A 970 -5.71 53.63 -11.32
C GLU A 970 -6.14 52.18 -11.07
N TYR A 971 -6.16 51.32 -12.10
CA TYR A 971 -6.38 49.88 -11.92
C TYR A 971 -5.31 49.24 -11.03
N ARG A 972 -4.05 49.69 -11.10
CA ARG A 972 -2.99 49.22 -10.21
C ARG A 972 -3.20 49.67 -8.77
N LYS A 973 -3.59 50.93 -8.54
CA LYS A 973 -3.88 51.45 -7.19
C LYS A 973 -5.09 50.78 -6.54
N LEU A 974 -6.10 50.38 -7.33
CA LEU A 974 -7.26 49.65 -6.82
C LEU A 974 -6.95 48.19 -6.45
N PHE A 975 -5.96 47.55 -7.10
CA PHE A 975 -5.49 46.22 -6.71
C PHE A 975 -4.43 46.26 -5.59
N SER A 976 -3.49 47.21 -5.59
CA SER A 976 -2.50 47.33 -4.51
C SER A 976 -3.09 47.76 -3.16
N ALA A 977 -4.35 48.20 -3.14
CA ALA A 977 -5.11 48.50 -1.92
C ALA A 977 -5.87 47.27 -1.35
N SER A 978 -5.75 46.09 -1.97
CA SER A 978 -6.44 44.86 -1.57
C SER A 978 -5.51 43.66 -1.40
N GLU A 979 -4.20 43.89 -1.17
CA GLU A 979 -3.22 42.85 -0.81
C GLU A 979 -3.42 42.34 0.64
N THR A 980 -4.52 41.64 0.86
CA THR A 980 -4.59 40.49 1.79
C THR A 980 -4.84 39.25 0.93
N SER A 981 -3.79 38.85 0.21
CA SER A 981 -3.79 37.69 -0.67
C SER A 981 -4.02 36.41 0.13
N TYR A 982 -5.20 35.82 -0.02
CA TYR A 982 -5.39 34.40 0.25
C TYR A 982 -4.65 33.60 -0.83
N GLU A 983 -3.35 33.37 -0.62
CA GLU A 983 -2.60 32.38 -1.40
C GLU A 983 -3.28 31.01 -1.31
N ASP A 984 -3.25 30.23 -2.39
CA ASP A 984 -3.83 28.88 -2.39
C ASP A 984 -3.11 28.04 -1.31
N PRO A 985 -3.84 27.47 -0.32
CA PRO A 985 -3.24 26.61 0.68
C PRO A 985 -2.50 25.39 0.10
N GLN A 986 -2.74 25.00 -1.16
CA GLN A 986 -1.90 24.02 -1.87
C GLN A 986 -0.52 24.59 -2.22
N VAL A 987 -0.42 25.83 -2.70
CA VAL A 987 0.85 26.48 -3.08
C VAL A 987 1.74 26.69 -1.86
N ILE A 988 1.19 27.20 -0.76
CA ILE A 988 1.90 27.30 0.53
C ILE A 988 2.44 25.93 0.95
N ARG A 989 1.60 24.88 0.95
CA ARG A 989 2.02 23.52 1.30
C ARG A 989 3.05 22.91 0.33
N ILE A 990 3.10 23.35 -0.93
CA ILE A 990 4.12 22.94 -1.90
C ILE A 990 5.47 23.58 -1.55
N GLY A 991 5.48 24.88 -1.22
CA GLY A 991 6.66 25.60 -0.71
C GLY A 991 7.26 24.93 0.51
N GLU A 992 6.45 24.78 1.57
CA GLU A 992 6.85 24.16 2.85
C GLU A 992 7.42 22.74 2.68
N GLN A 993 6.87 21.94 1.76
CA GLN A 993 7.40 20.61 1.42
C GLN A 993 8.73 20.68 0.67
N GLY A 994 8.92 21.66 -0.22
CA GLY A 994 10.18 21.91 -0.89
C GLY A 994 11.27 22.36 0.08
N GLU A 995 10.96 23.31 0.94
CA GLU A 995 11.86 23.78 2.00
C GLU A 995 12.25 22.64 2.95
N MET A 996 11.30 21.81 3.40
CA MET A 996 11.61 20.62 4.21
C MET A 996 12.57 19.64 3.53
N LYS A 997 12.45 19.45 2.21
CA LYS A 997 13.41 18.65 1.44
C LYS A 997 14.78 19.32 1.37
N MET A 998 14.83 20.65 1.26
CA MET A 998 16.07 21.43 1.24
C MET A 998 16.77 21.48 2.60
N TYR A 999 16.04 21.68 3.70
CA TYR A 999 16.55 21.57 5.07
C TYR A 999 17.23 20.21 5.32
N GLY A 1000 16.55 19.11 4.94
CA GLY A 1000 17.12 17.77 5.03
C GLY A 1000 18.36 17.57 4.13
N PHE A 1001 18.42 18.24 2.97
CA PHE A 1001 19.59 18.24 2.11
C PHE A 1001 20.77 19.02 2.72
N PHE A 1002 20.54 20.23 3.24
CA PHE A 1002 21.58 21.05 3.86
C PHE A 1002 22.16 20.40 5.13
N LYS A 1003 21.30 19.86 6.00
CA LYS A 1003 21.73 19.13 7.21
C LYS A 1003 22.62 17.93 6.88
N ASN A 1004 22.38 17.24 5.76
CA ASN A 1004 23.24 16.16 5.27
C ASN A 1004 24.53 16.65 4.59
N LEU A 1005 24.51 17.77 3.85
CA LEU A 1005 25.65 18.30 3.12
C LEU A 1005 26.67 18.99 4.04
N LEU A 1006 26.16 19.77 4.99
CA LEU A 1006 26.93 20.65 5.89
C LEU A 1006 27.10 20.05 7.29
N GLY A 1007 26.27 19.09 7.71
CA GLY A 1007 26.37 18.47 9.04
C GLY A 1007 26.36 19.52 10.15
N ASP A 1008 27.31 19.41 11.09
CA ASP A 1008 27.46 20.29 12.26
C ASP A 1008 27.67 21.79 11.94
N TYR A 1009 27.87 22.15 10.67
CA TYR A 1009 28.01 23.54 10.20
C TYR A 1009 26.68 24.15 9.71
N PHE A 1010 25.57 23.41 9.74
CA PHE A 1010 24.23 23.89 9.45
C PHE A 1010 23.35 23.76 10.69
N THR A 1011 22.97 24.92 11.23
CA THR A 1011 22.13 25.07 12.41
C THR A 1011 20.75 25.57 12.00
N ASP A 1012 19.74 25.31 12.85
CA ASP A 1012 18.34 25.49 12.46
C ASP A 1012 17.96 26.98 12.22
N ASP A 1013 18.73 27.92 12.78
CA ASP A 1013 18.64 29.38 12.54
C ASP A 1013 19.03 29.81 11.11
N MET A 1014 19.62 28.91 10.31
CA MET A 1014 19.89 29.16 8.89
C MET A 1014 18.65 28.95 8.00
N TRP A 1015 17.51 28.48 8.55
CA TRP A 1015 16.21 28.43 7.87
C TRP A 1015 15.45 29.74 8.15
N THR A 1016 15.61 30.71 7.26
CA THR A 1016 15.10 32.08 7.40
C THR A 1016 13.75 32.29 6.70
N SER A 1017 12.76 31.46 7.05
CA SER A 1017 11.36 31.59 6.64
C SER A 1017 10.42 31.15 7.77
N HIS A 1018 9.15 31.56 7.69
CA HIS A 1018 8.10 31.09 8.61
C HIS A 1018 7.78 29.58 8.54
N ALA A 1019 8.29 28.83 7.55
CA ALA A 1019 8.11 27.38 7.50
C ALA A 1019 8.91 26.65 8.60
N SER A 1020 10.06 27.21 9.01
CA SER A 1020 10.92 26.70 10.09
C SER A 1020 10.16 26.32 11.38
N ALA A 1021 9.21 27.18 11.77
CA ALA A 1021 8.37 27.07 12.98
C ALA A 1021 7.40 25.86 12.99
N LYS A 1022 7.25 25.15 11.87
CA LYS A 1022 6.44 23.92 11.77
C LYS A 1022 7.25 22.65 11.99
N TYR A 1023 8.58 22.73 11.94
CA TYR A 1023 9.47 21.57 11.81
C TYR A 1023 10.70 21.61 12.72
N THR A 1024 10.95 22.73 13.40
CA THR A 1024 12.02 22.92 14.39
C THR A 1024 11.45 23.57 15.65
N ASP A 1025 12.18 23.52 16.77
CA ASP A 1025 11.81 24.23 18.01
C ASP A 1025 12.14 25.74 17.96
N GLN A 1026 12.57 26.26 16.81
CA GLN A 1026 12.85 27.68 16.59
C GLN A 1026 11.74 28.33 15.76
N THR A 1027 11.44 29.59 16.05
CA THR A 1027 10.52 30.42 15.27
C THR A 1027 11.30 31.56 14.62
N PHE A 1028 11.32 31.62 13.30
CA PHE A 1028 11.76 32.80 12.58
C PHE A 1028 10.85 34.00 12.94
N ASP A 1029 11.46 35.11 13.33
CA ASP A 1029 10.78 36.37 13.73
C ASP A 1029 11.05 37.53 12.75
N GLY A 1030 11.73 37.25 11.64
CA GLY A 1030 12.02 38.18 10.57
C GLY A 1030 10.86 38.37 9.60
N ASP A 1031 11.00 39.38 8.74
CA ASP A 1031 10.07 39.70 7.66
C ASP A 1031 10.45 38.90 6.41
N ASP A 1032 9.60 37.97 5.96
CA ASP A 1032 9.82 37.13 4.76
C ASP A 1032 10.05 37.98 3.49
N SER A 1033 9.68 39.27 3.47
CA SER A 1033 9.94 40.16 2.35
C SER A 1033 11.41 40.64 2.25
N GLN A 1034 12.22 40.38 3.28
CA GLN A 1034 13.62 40.83 3.43
C GLN A 1034 14.64 39.68 3.43
N PHE A 1035 14.18 38.44 3.50
CA PHE A 1035 15.00 37.22 3.57
C PHE A 1035 14.65 36.24 2.43
N ALA A 1036 15.55 35.30 2.17
CA ALA A 1036 15.26 34.14 1.33
C ALA A 1036 15.12 32.91 2.23
N ASP A 1037 14.44 31.87 1.77
CA ASP A 1037 14.04 30.73 2.60
C ASP A 1037 15.17 30.13 3.46
N PHE A 1038 16.41 30.12 2.97
CA PHE A 1038 17.59 29.81 3.78
C PHE A 1038 18.68 30.88 3.63
N THR A 1039 19.34 31.24 4.74
CA THR A 1039 20.49 32.17 4.76
C THR A 1039 21.69 31.44 5.34
N ILE A 1040 22.41 30.71 4.48
CA ILE A 1040 23.50 29.80 4.87
C ILE A 1040 24.85 30.50 4.75
N ARG A 1041 25.61 30.58 5.83
CA ARG A 1041 27.02 31.00 5.78
C ARG A 1041 27.91 29.77 5.62
N ASP A 1042 28.56 29.61 4.46
CA ASP A 1042 29.34 28.41 4.12
C ASP A 1042 30.73 28.40 4.79
N LEU A 1043 30.73 28.36 6.13
CA LEU A 1043 31.92 28.31 6.99
C LEU A 1043 32.78 27.03 6.81
N SER A 1044 32.37 26.11 5.95
CA SER A 1044 33.12 24.89 5.60
C SER A 1044 33.50 24.80 4.12
N GLY A 1045 33.12 25.79 3.30
CA GLY A 1045 33.33 25.80 1.85
C GLY A 1045 32.63 24.68 1.07
N ARG A 1046 31.81 23.84 1.72
CA ARG A 1046 31.24 22.60 1.16
C ARG A 1046 30.03 22.84 0.27
N PHE A 1047 29.22 23.86 0.53
CA PHE A 1047 28.14 24.22 -0.40
C PHE A 1047 28.73 24.80 -1.69
N THR A 1048 29.78 25.60 -1.56
CA THR A 1048 30.59 26.12 -2.67
C THR A 1048 31.18 24.98 -3.51
N ASP A 1049 31.81 23.98 -2.89
CA ASP A 1049 32.37 22.83 -3.61
C ASP A 1049 31.29 21.97 -4.28
N TRP A 1050 30.16 21.73 -3.60
CA TRP A 1050 29.02 21.01 -4.18
C TRP A 1050 28.48 21.68 -5.45
N LEU A 1051 28.42 23.03 -5.48
CA LEU A 1051 28.06 23.77 -6.70
C LEU A 1051 29.07 23.55 -7.83
N VAL A 1052 30.38 23.49 -7.52
CA VAL A 1052 31.43 23.17 -8.52
C VAL A 1052 31.31 21.74 -9.04
N GLU A 1053 31.09 20.75 -8.16
CA GLU A 1053 30.87 19.34 -8.55
C GLU A 1053 29.66 19.17 -9.48
N ARG A 1054 28.63 20.00 -9.32
CA ARG A 1054 27.44 20.03 -10.19
C ARG A 1054 27.62 20.87 -11.47
N GLY A 1055 28.81 21.41 -11.70
CA GLY A 1055 29.17 22.10 -12.94
C GLY A 1055 28.83 23.58 -13.00
N CYS A 1056 28.49 24.22 -11.88
CA CYS A 1056 28.35 25.68 -11.84
C CYS A 1056 29.71 26.33 -12.11
N LYS A 1057 29.77 27.22 -13.11
CA LYS A 1057 31.03 27.78 -13.60
C LYS A 1057 31.60 28.84 -12.66
N GLN A 1058 30.75 29.74 -12.16
CA GLN A 1058 31.12 30.90 -11.36
C GLN A 1058 31.77 30.51 -10.02
N PRO A 1059 31.26 29.53 -9.23
CA PRO A 1059 31.93 29.13 -7.99
C PRO A 1059 33.33 28.53 -8.20
N LYS A 1060 33.60 27.98 -9.39
CA LYS A 1060 34.91 27.45 -9.75
C LYS A 1060 35.98 28.55 -9.88
N GLU A 1061 35.57 29.77 -10.19
CA GLU A 1061 36.44 30.96 -10.33
C GLU A 1061 36.81 31.57 -8.96
N TRP A 1062 36.22 31.07 -7.87
CA TRP A 1062 36.54 31.46 -6.48
C TRP A 1062 37.50 30.47 -5.79
N LEU A 1063 37.71 29.29 -6.36
CA LEU A 1063 38.63 28.28 -5.82
C LEU A 1063 40.08 28.80 -5.80
N GLY A 1064 40.74 28.63 -4.65
CA GLY A 1064 42.13 29.07 -4.44
C GLY A 1064 42.28 30.56 -4.09
N LYS A 1065 41.18 31.32 -3.95
CA LYS A 1065 41.20 32.71 -3.44
C LYS A 1065 40.84 32.73 -1.94
N ASN A 1066 41.54 33.54 -1.15
CA ASN A 1066 41.23 33.71 0.28
C ASN A 1066 39.81 34.28 0.46
N GLY A 1067 39.07 33.73 1.42
CA GLY A 1067 37.70 34.19 1.77
C GLY A 1067 36.55 33.27 1.35
N LYS A 1068 36.82 32.19 0.61
CA LYS A 1068 35.81 31.18 0.22
C LYS A 1068 34.96 30.71 1.41
N ASP A 1069 35.59 30.43 2.55
CA ASP A 1069 34.94 29.87 3.75
C ASP A 1069 34.19 30.93 4.58
N SER A 1070 33.70 31.99 3.92
CA SER A 1070 32.97 33.10 4.53
C SER A 1070 31.79 33.64 3.70
N ILE A 1071 31.51 33.04 2.54
CA ILE A 1071 30.40 33.41 1.65
C ILE A 1071 29.06 33.13 2.35
N THR A 1072 28.14 34.11 2.34
CA THR A 1072 26.74 33.91 2.73
C THR A 1072 25.88 33.70 1.50
N TYR A 1073 25.14 32.60 1.47
CA TYR A 1073 24.19 32.24 0.43
C TYR A 1073 22.76 32.55 0.90
N SER A 1074 22.07 33.43 0.18
CA SER A 1074 20.61 33.58 0.29
C SER A 1074 19.96 32.62 -0.71
N ILE A 1075 19.23 31.63 -0.22
CA ILE A 1075 18.74 30.52 -1.04
C ILE A 1075 17.21 30.51 -1.05
N GLU A 1076 16.67 30.56 -2.26
CA GLU A 1076 15.26 30.61 -2.58
C GLU A 1076 14.80 29.25 -3.12
N VAL A 1077 13.80 28.63 -2.50
CA VAL A 1077 13.34 27.27 -2.77
C VAL A 1077 12.02 27.31 -3.54
N LYS A 1078 12.09 27.04 -4.85
CA LYS A 1078 10.91 27.06 -5.71
C LYS A 1078 10.43 25.64 -6.02
N ALA A 1079 9.32 25.27 -5.38
CA ALA A 1079 8.76 23.93 -5.34
C ALA A 1079 7.63 23.70 -6.37
N THR A 1080 7.50 22.49 -6.93
CA THR A 1080 6.27 22.01 -7.63
C THR A 1080 6.07 20.50 -7.50
N TYR A 1081 4.81 20.06 -7.67
CA TYR A 1081 4.45 18.64 -7.73
C TYR A 1081 4.79 17.97 -9.06
N GLY A 1082 4.80 18.69 -10.19
CA GLY A 1082 5.12 18.17 -11.52
C GLY A 1082 6.59 18.36 -11.93
N PRO A 1083 6.91 18.20 -13.23
CA PRO A 1083 8.28 18.09 -13.72
C PRO A 1083 9.07 19.39 -13.62
N ARG A 1084 10.40 19.30 -13.71
CA ARG A 1084 11.33 20.46 -13.64
C ARG A 1084 11.03 21.57 -14.65
N THR A 1085 10.35 21.26 -15.76
CA THR A 1085 9.93 22.18 -16.81
C THR A 1085 8.65 22.96 -16.49
N GLU A 1086 7.94 22.60 -15.42
CA GLU A 1086 6.80 23.38 -14.90
C GLU A 1086 7.30 24.76 -14.44
N PRO A 1087 6.56 25.85 -14.73
CA PRO A 1087 6.91 27.18 -14.24
C PRO A 1087 6.80 27.29 -12.71
N PHE A 1088 7.31 28.38 -12.16
CA PHE A 1088 7.13 28.74 -10.75
C PHE A 1088 7.01 30.26 -10.61
N HIS A 1089 6.34 30.71 -9.54
CA HIS A 1089 6.23 32.11 -9.20
C HIS A 1089 7.50 32.60 -8.48
N ILE A 1090 7.90 33.84 -8.74
CA ILE A 1090 8.93 34.58 -8.02
C ILE A 1090 8.42 36.01 -7.82
N SER A 1091 8.48 36.53 -6.60
CA SER A 1091 7.94 37.86 -6.28
C SER A 1091 8.85 38.98 -6.79
N GLN A 1092 8.32 40.20 -6.86
CA GLN A 1092 9.13 41.37 -7.24
C GLN A 1092 10.30 41.58 -6.26
N ASN A 1093 10.05 41.41 -4.95
CA ASN A 1093 11.08 41.51 -3.91
C ASN A 1093 12.18 40.46 -4.10
N GLN A 1094 11.83 39.20 -4.41
CA GLN A 1094 12.79 38.13 -4.69
C GLN A 1094 13.63 38.42 -5.94
N ILE A 1095 13.01 39.00 -6.99
CA ILE A 1095 13.72 39.52 -8.17
C ILE A 1095 14.69 40.65 -7.78
N ASP A 1096 14.32 41.55 -6.88
CA ASP A 1096 15.14 42.69 -6.49
C ASP A 1096 16.29 42.29 -5.56
N MET A 1097 16.08 41.38 -4.60
CA MET A 1097 17.15 40.72 -3.84
C MET A 1097 18.16 40.03 -4.76
N ALA A 1098 17.70 39.36 -5.83
CA ALA A 1098 18.56 38.75 -6.83
C ALA A 1098 19.35 39.77 -7.68
N LYS A 1099 18.84 41.00 -7.86
CA LYS A 1099 19.58 42.10 -8.49
C LYS A 1099 20.63 42.71 -7.55
N GLU A 1100 20.30 42.89 -6.28
CA GLU A 1100 21.23 43.43 -5.27
C GLU A 1100 22.41 42.48 -5.01
N GLN A 1101 22.14 41.18 -4.88
CA GLN A 1101 23.16 40.15 -4.69
C GLN A 1101 23.77 39.64 -6.02
N ARG A 1102 23.64 40.42 -7.10
CA ARG A 1102 24.23 40.08 -8.40
C ARG A 1102 25.75 40.03 -8.31
N LEU A 1103 26.35 38.93 -8.79
CA LEU A 1103 27.80 38.76 -8.92
C LEU A 1103 28.44 39.85 -9.79
N GLN A 1104 29.50 40.50 -9.29
CA GLN A 1104 30.23 41.57 -9.97
C GLN A 1104 31.75 41.39 -9.79
N GLY A 1105 32.49 41.35 -10.92
CA GLY A 1105 33.95 41.27 -10.95
C GLY A 1105 34.55 39.91 -10.55
N ASP A 1106 35.88 39.82 -10.62
CA ASP A 1106 36.64 38.57 -10.41
C ASP A 1106 36.93 38.25 -8.93
N ALA A 1107 36.35 39.02 -8.00
CA ALA A 1107 36.54 38.83 -6.56
C ALA A 1107 35.68 37.68 -6.01
N VAL A 1108 36.01 37.19 -4.81
CA VAL A 1108 35.12 36.27 -4.08
C VAL A 1108 33.93 37.08 -3.53
N PRO A 1109 32.67 36.73 -3.87
CA PRO A 1109 31.50 37.47 -3.42
C PRO A 1109 31.22 37.22 -1.93
N GLN A 1110 30.84 38.25 -1.17
CA GLN A 1110 30.45 38.08 0.24
C GLN A 1110 29.01 37.58 0.41
N LYS A 1111 28.13 37.89 -0.54
CA LYS A 1111 26.75 37.40 -0.62
C LYS A 1111 26.45 36.84 -2.01
N VAL A 1112 25.68 35.76 -2.08
CA VAL A 1112 25.26 35.12 -3.34
C VAL A 1112 23.80 34.66 -3.23
N TYR A 1113 22.92 35.17 -4.10
CA TYR A 1113 21.54 34.70 -4.18
C TYR A 1113 21.41 33.49 -5.12
N VAL A 1114 20.70 32.44 -4.71
CA VAL A 1114 20.59 31.15 -5.42
C VAL A 1114 19.14 30.67 -5.43
N VAL A 1115 18.58 30.44 -6.62
CA VAL A 1115 17.26 29.77 -6.75
C VAL A 1115 17.45 28.26 -6.90
N MET A 1116 16.95 27.47 -5.96
CA MET A 1116 16.99 26.01 -5.96
C MET A 1116 15.60 25.45 -6.30
N ARG A 1117 15.52 24.76 -7.46
CA ARG A 1117 14.27 24.22 -8.01
C ARG A 1117 14.02 22.80 -7.50
N VAL A 1118 12.97 22.63 -6.70
CA VAL A 1118 12.48 21.31 -6.25
C VAL A 1118 11.25 20.93 -7.07
N SER A 1119 11.31 19.81 -7.78
CA SER A 1119 10.24 19.35 -8.68
C SER A 1119 9.92 17.87 -8.44
N ASN A 1120 8.78 17.39 -8.94
CA ASN A 1120 8.24 16.04 -8.72
C ASN A 1120 7.91 15.73 -7.24
N LEU A 1121 7.51 16.72 -6.44
CA LEU A 1121 7.19 16.53 -5.02
C LEU A 1121 6.03 15.56 -4.76
N ALA A 1122 5.22 15.22 -5.77
CA ALA A 1122 4.21 14.16 -5.66
C ALA A 1122 4.81 12.75 -5.43
N GLY A 1123 6.13 12.57 -5.58
CA GLY A 1123 6.84 11.30 -5.52
C GLY A 1123 6.92 10.59 -4.16
N SER A 1124 6.02 10.84 -3.20
CA SER A 1124 5.96 10.10 -1.93
C SER A 1124 4.55 9.92 -1.34
N GLY A 1125 3.57 9.54 -2.15
CA GLY A 1125 2.29 9.03 -1.65
C GLY A 1125 1.14 9.11 -2.65
N HIS A 1126 0.68 7.94 -3.12
CA HIS A 1126 -0.35 7.71 -4.14
C HIS A 1126 0.10 7.92 -5.60
N SER A 1127 -0.43 7.07 -6.48
CA SER A 1127 -0.24 7.15 -7.93
C SER A 1127 -0.85 8.44 -8.47
N GLY A 1128 -0.27 9.00 -9.53
CA GLY A 1128 -0.73 10.24 -10.13
C GLY A 1128 -2.15 10.10 -10.68
N SER A 1129 -3.11 10.76 -10.05
CA SER A 1129 -4.25 11.29 -10.77
C SER A 1129 -3.78 12.53 -11.54
N ALA A 1130 -4.02 12.56 -12.86
CA ALA A 1130 -4.20 13.85 -13.51
C ALA A 1130 -5.33 14.60 -12.78
N GLN A 1131 -5.33 15.94 -12.80
CA GLN A 1131 -6.51 16.65 -12.31
C GLN A 1131 -7.71 16.21 -13.16
N VAL A 1132 -8.62 15.43 -12.57
CA VAL A 1132 -9.75 14.83 -13.29
C VAL A 1132 -10.81 15.90 -13.60
N HIS A 1133 -10.76 17.05 -12.92
CA HIS A 1133 -11.75 18.12 -13.05
C HIS A 1133 -11.80 18.76 -14.45
N PRO A 1134 -10.70 19.22 -15.09
CA PRO A 1134 -10.77 19.73 -16.45
C PRO A 1134 -11.25 18.67 -17.46
N ILE A 1135 -10.81 17.43 -17.33
CA ILE A 1135 -11.20 16.31 -18.22
C ILE A 1135 -12.70 16.02 -18.10
N VAL A 1136 -13.21 15.92 -16.87
CA VAL A 1136 -14.64 15.63 -16.63
C VAL A 1136 -15.52 16.84 -16.91
N VAL A 1137 -15.06 18.08 -16.68
CA VAL A 1137 -15.77 19.29 -17.13
C VAL A 1137 -15.83 19.37 -18.66
N ALA A 1138 -14.77 18.97 -19.37
CA ALA A 1138 -14.78 18.85 -20.82
C ALA A 1138 -15.78 17.78 -21.29
N TRP A 1139 -15.67 16.54 -20.79
CA TRP A 1139 -16.60 15.45 -21.14
C TRP A 1139 -18.06 15.76 -20.80
N ILE A 1140 -18.34 16.38 -19.65
CA ILE A 1140 -19.70 16.81 -19.28
C ILE A 1140 -20.19 17.92 -20.21
N SER A 1141 -19.32 18.85 -20.63
CA SER A 1141 -19.68 19.90 -21.59
C SER A 1141 -19.93 19.34 -22.99
N GLU A 1142 -19.16 18.34 -23.40
CA GLU A 1142 -19.28 17.66 -24.70
C GLU A 1142 -20.56 16.83 -24.79
N ASN A 1143 -20.82 15.96 -23.80
CA ASN A 1143 -22.07 15.20 -23.65
C ASN A 1143 -23.30 16.11 -23.44
N THR A 1144 -23.09 17.36 -23.02
CA THR A 1144 -24.15 18.38 -22.98
C THR A 1144 -24.23 19.06 -24.34
N PHE A 1145 -24.95 18.44 -25.28
CA PHE A 1145 -25.17 18.88 -26.68
C PHE A 1145 -25.90 20.25 -26.86
N ASP A 1146 -26.10 21.02 -25.79
CA ASP A 1146 -26.76 22.33 -25.79
C ASP A 1146 -25.91 23.33 -24.99
N VAL A 1147 -25.45 24.39 -25.67
CA VAL A 1147 -24.56 25.43 -25.12
C VAL A 1147 -25.11 26.07 -23.84
N LYS A 1148 -26.44 26.28 -23.73
CA LYS A 1148 -27.04 26.88 -22.52
C LYS A 1148 -27.06 25.92 -21.34
N LYS A 1149 -27.05 24.60 -21.58
CA LYS A 1149 -27.02 23.58 -20.53
C LYS A 1149 -25.60 23.30 -20.04
N ARG A 1150 -24.56 23.48 -20.87
CA ARG A 1150 -23.14 23.22 -20.49
C ARG A 1150 -22.72 23.91 -19.20
N ALA A 1151 -23.03 25.20 -19.08
CA ALA A 1151 -22.72 25.98 -17.88
C ALA A 1151 -23.41 25.44 -16.61
N ILE A 1152 -24.66 24.98 -16.74
CA ILE A 1152 -25.42 24.39 -15.63
C ILE A 1152 -24.82 23.04 -15.23
N SER A 1153 -24.49 22.18 -16.20
CA SER A 1153 -23.87 20.87 -15.96
C SER A 1153 -22.49 21.01 -15.27
N ALA A 1154 -21.64 21.92 -15.75
CA ALA A 1154 -20.32 22.18 -15.16
C ALA A 1154 -20.41 22.78 -13.75
N ALA A 1155 -21.34 23.73 -13.52
CA ALA A 1155 -21.58 24.29 -12.18
C ALA A 1155 -22.11 23.22 -11.20
N THR A 1156 -23.01 22.34 -11.67
CA THR A 1156 -23.58 21.24 -10.86
C THR A 1156 -22.49 20.23 -10.49
N TYR A 1157 -21.63 19.87 -11.44
CA TYR A 1157 -20.45 19.03 -11.18
C TYR A 1157 -19.53 19.64 -10.11
N ASN A 1158 -19.16 20.92 -10.26
CA ASN A 1158 -18.28 21.61 -9.31
C ASN A 1158 -18.90 21.67 -7.90
N VAL A 1159 -20.21 21.92 -7.78
CA VAL A 1159 -20.91 21.89 -6.49
C VAL A 1159 -20.91 20.49 -5.86
N ILE A 1160 -21.14 19.43 -6.64
CA ILE A 1160 -21.09 18.04 -6.15
C ILE A 1160 -19.67 17.66 -5.70
N VAL A 1161 -18.63 18.08 -6.42
CA VAL A 1161 -17.22 17.90 -6.03
C VAL A 1161 -16.93 18.57 -4.69
N GLN A 1162 -17.37 19.82 -4.50
CA GLN A 1162 -17.17 20.54 -3.23
C GLN A 1162 -17.94 19.90 -2.07
N ILE A 1163 -19.17 19.42 -2.30
CA ILE A 1163 -19.93 18.65 -1.31
C ILE A 1163 -19.18 17.35 -0.93
N GLY A 1164 -18.61 16.64 -1.91
CA GLY A 1164 -17.78 15.46 -1.68
C GLY A 1164 -16.53 15.75 -0.85
N SER A 1165 -15.88 16.89 -1.08
CA SER A 1165 -14.73 17.38 -0.30
C SER A 1165 -15.12 17.70 1.15
N VAL A 1166 -16.25 18.39 1.35
CA VAL A 1166 -16.78 18.68 2.69
C VAL A 1166 -17.13 17.38 3.43
N ILE A 1167 -17.75 16.40 2.77
CA ILE A 1167 -18.06 15.10 3.37
C ILE A 1167 -16.78 14.33 3.72
N SER A 1168 -15.78 14.27 2.84
CA SER A 1168 -14.54 13.53 3.10
C SER A 1168 -13.76 14.08 4.29
N SER A 1169 -13.72 15.42 4.44
CA SER A 1169 -13.14 16.11 5.60
C SER A 1169 -13.79 15.76 6.95
N GLN A 1170 -14.97 15.14 6.93
CA GLN A 1170 -15.77 14.80 8.10
C GLN A 1170 -15.81 13.29 8.41
N ILE A 1171 -15.16 12.44 7.62
CA ILE A 1171 -15.16 10.98 7.82
C ILE A 1171 -14.38 10.58 9.08
N TYR A 1172 -13.22 11.19 9.32
CA TYR A 1172 -12.35 10.89 10.46
C TYR A 1172 -12.38 12.05 11.47
N ARG A 1173 -13.00 11.82 12.63
CA ARG A 1173 -13.20 12.83 13.67
C ARG A 1173 -12.48 12.46 14.97
N LYS A 1174 -12.11 13.48 15.75
CA LYS A 1174 -11.33 13.31 16.99
C LYS A 1174 -12.05 12.51 18.08
N ASP A 1175 -13.39 12.39 18.04
CA ASP A 1175 -14.19 11.56 18.96
C ASP A 1175 -14.13 10.06 18.65
N ASP A 1176 -13.64 9.66 17.48
CA ASP A 1176 -13.50 8.27 17.02
C ASP A 1176 -12.03 7.77 17.13
N ALA A 1177 -11.13 8.61 17.64
CA ALA A 1177 -9.71 8.26 17.83
C ALA A 1177 -9.51 7.29 19.03
N PRO A 1178 -8.48 6.41 19.02
CA PRO A 1178 -7.48 6.24 17.98
C PRO A 1178 -7.85 5.18 16.92
N TYR A 1179 -8.95 4.46 17.09
CA TYR A 1179 -9.26 3.26 16.29
C TYR A 1179 -10.15 3.52 15.05
N TYR A 1180 -10.84 4.66 15.01
CA TYR A 1180 -11.62 5.16 13.88
C TYR A 1180 -12.69 4.18 13.36
N TYR A 1181 -13.51 3.64 14.25
CA TYR A 1181 -14.54 2.64 13.92
C TYR A 1181 -15.65 3.21 13.05
N ARG A 1182 -16.12 4.43 13.35
CA ARG A 1182 -17.17 5.11 12.57
C ARG A 1182 -16.61 5.52 11.20
N GLY A 1183 -15.39 6.06 11.14
CA GLY A 1183 -14.71 6.41 9.91
C GLY A 1183 -14.54 5.21 8.96
N LYS A 1184 -14.04 4.08 9.48
CA LYS A 1184 -13.87 2.83 8.70
C LYS A 1184 -15.19 2.28 8.17
N CYS A 1185 -16.25 2.31 8.98
CA CYS A 1185 -17.57 1.82 8.56
C CYS A 1185 -18.17 2.67 7.44
N ASN A 1186 -18.02 4.00 7.52
CA ASN A 1186 -18.47 4.93 6.48
C ASN A 1186 -17.73 4.71 5.14
N VAL A 1187 -16.42 4.44 5.17
CA VAL A 1187 -15.64 4.12 3.95
C VAL A 1187 -16.08 2.79 3.34
N LEU A 1188 -16.36 1.77 4.16
CA LEU A 1188 -16.90 0.48 3.71
C LEU A 1188 -18.24 0.65 2.97
N LEU A 1189 -19.16 1.44 3.53
CA LEU A 1189 -20.45 1.73 2.90
C LEU A 1189 -20.31 2.51 1.57
N ALA A 1190 -19.29 3.37 1.45
CA ALA A 1190 -19.00 4.11 0.22
C ALA A 1190 -18.31 3.26 -0.87
N GLY A 1191 -17.69 2.13 -0.52
CA GLY A 1191 -17.02 1.23 -1.48
C GLY A 1191 -17.95 0.24 -2.20
N ILE A 1192 -19.09 -0.10 -1.59
CA ILE A 1192 -20.03 -1.10 -2.14
C ILE A 1192 -20.55 -0.76 -3.56
N PRO A 1193 -20.86 0.51 -3.91
CA PRO A 1193 -21.27 0.87 -5.28
C PRO A 1193 -20.16 0.74 -6.33
N LEU A 1194 -18.88 0.87 -5.94
CA LEU A 1194 -17.73 0.76 -6.86
C LEU A 1194 -17.47 -0.69 -7.25
N ALA A 1195 -17.52 -1.61 -6.28
CA ALA A 1195 -17.35 -3.05 -6.52
C ALA A 1195 -18.44 -3.66 -7.43
N LEU A 1196 -19.56 -2.97 -7.65
CA LEU A 1196 -20.64 -3.37 -8.56
C LEU A 1196 -20.49 -2.78 -9.98
N LEU A 1197 -19.42 -2.02 -10.26
CA LEU A 1197 -19.13 -1.42 -11.57
C LEU A 1197 -17.90 -2.01 -12.27
N ASP A 1198 -16.98 -2.64 -11.53
CA ASP A 1198 -15.74 -3.24 -12.09
C ASP A 1198 -15.97 -4.48 -12.98
N GLU A 1199 -17.16 -5.09 -13.00
CA GLU A 1199 -17.45 -6.26 -13.85
C GLU A 1199 -17.79 -5.95 -15.33
N LYS A 1200 -17.66 -4.69 -15.79
CA LYS A 1200 -17.90 -4.32 -17.21
C LYS A 1200 -16.94 -3.26 -17.76
N GLU A 1201 -15.79 -3.71 -18.25
CA GLU A 1201 -14.98 -2.92 -19.20
C GLU A 1201 -15.74 -2.72 -20.53
N PRO A 1202 -15.78 -1.50 -21.08
CA PRO A 1202 -16.18 -1.24 -22.47
C PRO A 1202 -14.95 -1.17 -23.39
N GLU A 1203 -15.03 -1.81 -24.57
CA GLU A 1203 -13.94 -1.77 -25.56
C GLU A 1203 -13.84 -0.39 -26.26
N GLN A 1204 -12.62 0.12 -26.33
CA GLN A 1204 -12.07 1.10 -27.30
C GLN A 1204 -12.95 2.26 -27.82
N SER A 1205 -12.49 3.49 -27.56
CA SER A 1205 -12.41 4.49 -28.63
C SER A 1205 -11.10 5.26 -28.54
N GLY A 1206 -10.43 5.40 -29.68
CA GLY A 1206 -9.17 6.12 -29.81
C GLY A 1206 -9.05 6.67 -31.21
N GLU A 1207 -9.36 7.96 -31.37
CA GLU A 1207 -9.07 8.72 -32.59
C GLU A 1207 -8.26 9.96 -32.23
N VAL A 1208 -7.38 10.32 -33.17
CA VAL A 1208 -6.51 11.50 -33.15
C VAL A 1208 -6.81 12.25 -34.43
N GLU A 1209 -7.10 13.55 -34.33
CA GLU A 1209 -7.03 14.59 -35.37
C GLU A 1209 -7.46 15.91 -34.67
N THR A 1210 -6.97 17.11 -34.98
CA THR A 1210 -5.92 17.60 -35.89
C THR A 1210 -5.22 18.81 -35.24
N GLU A 1211 -4.00 19.16 -35.68
CA GLU A 1211 -3.41 20.48 -35.39
C GLU A 1211 -4.10 21.60 -36.21
N ALA A 1212 -4.38 22.73 -35.55
CA ALA A 1212 -4.65 24.05 -36.13
C ALA A 1212 -4.36 25.13 -35.08
#